data_AF-A0A520J0W8-F1
#
_entry.id   AF-A0A520J0W8-F1
#
_cell.length_a   1.000
_cell.length_b   1.000
_cell.length_c   1.000
_cell.angle_alpha   90.00
_cell.angle_beta   90.00
_cell.angle_gamma   90.00
#
_symmetry.space_group_name_H-M   'P 1'
#
loop_
_entity.id
_entity.type
_entity.pdbx_description
1 polymer ?
#
loop_
_entity_poly.entity_id
_entity_poly.type
_entity_poly.pdbx_seq_one_letter_code
_entity_poly.pdbx_strand_id
1 'polypeptide(L)'
;MAEFLFFNRDLSWLSFNDRVLEEAGAADVPLLERIKFLSIFSSNLDEFYRVRMPVLMAIENSDDIDGLNSAYTQAKKCIDLQQQHYGRILEEEILPALELQNIDWIYKEDIPASIEKQVTQLFIYKVDPVLQKVTIAENNREFFAENNKLYQGVVLKDKAGLERLEIVTIPSDQIPRLFLLPDGDTQYVVFLDDIIKHNLNQVFPEDELVGAYNIKVTRDAEMVVEDEADEDVVSAMEKELLKRDFGAATRFLCEPNVPLRHLYTMMYALKLKDASVVIGGVYHNLKDLNNFPFQDAAQEYPTWPALKNVPFPDGASLFEQIEAKDIMVHTPYESYDAVLQFFEDAATDAEVTDVYCTLYRVASQSKVIESLIKAAKNGKKVSVMLELKARFDEANNIKWSSKLKSAGVKIIYSSSAFKVHAKVALVKRKADGRTTSYGLLSTGNLNETTARFYTDHVLLTANESIVKELEQLFGFLAKKKKKPSREDGISFQHLLVAQFNLQSRFLEMIEREIAHAKQGRPAVITIKLNNLEEKKLITKLYEASNAGVEVRLIVRSICCLVPGVPGQSENITVKRIVDRYLEHGRIFHFQNNGNDELYMGSADWMNRNVYSRIEVCFPIYDQQLRSELIEMLDLQWKDTVKGVELDSDLKNIRLDGEPGIRSQEAIYNYLTPTNLAIN
;
A
#
# COMPACT_ATOMS: atom_id res chain seq x y z
N MET A 1 -3.49 -15.84 34.93
CA MET A 1 -3.28 -14.54 34.28
C MET A 1 -4.60 -14.17 33.63
N ALA A 2 -5.10 -12.95 33.80
CA ALA A 2 -6.32 -12.54 33.10
C ALA A 2 -6.09 -12.67 31.59
N GLU A 3 -7.06 -13.24 30.88
CA GLU A 3 -6.98 -13.41 29.43
C GLU A 3 -7.34 -12.07 28.77
N PHE A 4 -6.37 -11.39 28.17
CA PHE A 4 -6.61 -10.11 27.51
C PHE A 4 -7.38 -10.28 26.19
N LEU A 5 -8.22 -9.31 25.88
CA LEU A 5 -8.99 -9.25 24.64
C LEU A 5 -8.16 -8.67 23.49
N PHE A 6 -8.35 -9.23 22.29
CA PHE A 6 -7.72 -8.78 21.05
C PHE A 6 -8.74 -8.75 19.93
N PHE A 7 -8.67 -7.74 19.07
CA PHE A 7 -9.45 -7.74 17.84
C PHE A 7 -8.93 -8.77 16.84
N ASN A 8 -9.85 -9.28 16.02
CA ASN A 8 -9.46 -10.05 14.86
C ASN A 8 -8.78 -9.13 13.84
N ARG A 9 -7.60 -9.55 13.38
CA ARG A 9 -6.77 -8.83 12.41
C ARG A 9 -7.50 -8.45 11.12
N ASP A 10 -8.27 -9.38 10.56
CA ASP A 10 -8.92 -9.21 9.27
C ASP A 10 -10.18 -8.35 9.38
N LEU A 11 -10.93 -8.44 10.49
CA LEU A 11 -12.03 -7.51 10.78
C LEU A 11 -11.51 -6.09 11.05
N SER A 12 -10.38 -5.96 11.73
CA SER A 12 -9.69 -4.67 11.93
C SER A 12 -9.26 -4.03 10.60
N TRP A 13 -8.79 -4.85 9.65
CA TRP A 13 -8.50 -4.40 8.29
C TRP A 13 -9.75 -3.93 7.54
N LEU A 14 -10.87 -4.64 7.66
CA LEU A 14 -12.14 -4.23 7.05
C LEU A 14 -12.66 -2.92 7.64
N SER A 15 -12.51 -2.70 8.95
CA SER A 15 -12.79 -1.41 9.60
C SER A 15 -11.92 -0.27 9.05
N PHE A 16 -10.64 -0.56 8.71
CA PHE A 16 -9.79 0.41 8.01
C PHE A 16 -10.29 0.71 6.60
N ASN A 17 -10.66 -0.31 5.83
CA ASN A 17 -11.15 -0.08 4.48
C ASN A 17 -12.50 0.66 4.47
N ASP A 18 -13.34 0.44 5.48
CA ASP A 18 -14.56 1.25 5.70
C ASP A 18 -14.21 2.72 5.92
N ARG A 19 -13.16 3.01 6.70
CA ARG A 19 -12.68 4.39 6.89
C ARG A 19 -12.22 5.03 5.57
N VAL A 20 -11.66 4.26 4.64
CA VAL A 20 -11.36 4.75 3.27
C VAL A 20 -12.64 5.08 2.52
N LEU A 21 -13.68 4.25 2.65
CA LEU A 21 -14.99 4.49 2.04
C LEU A 21 -15.67 5.75 2.60
N GLU A 22 -15.52 6.02 3.90
CA GLU A 22 -16.02 7.26 4.51
C GLU A 22 -15.45 8.53 3.86
N GLU A 23 -14.21 8.53 3.37
CA GLU A 23 -13.67 9.70 2.62
C GLU A 23 -14.37 9.89 1.27
N ALA A 24 -14.89 8.83 0.64
CA ALA A 24 -15.67 8.95 -0.57
C ALA A 24 -17.07 9.56 -0.32
N GLY A 25 -17.61 9.43 0.89
CA GLY A 25 -18.88 10.04 1.31
C GLY A 25 -18.73 11.39 2.03
N ALA A 26 -17.50 11.89 2.17
CA ALA A 26 -17.25 13.09 2.97
C ALA A 26 -17.44 14.37 2.15
N ALA A 27 -18.23 15.31 2.68
CA ALA A 27 -18.58 16.57 1.99
C ALA A 27 -17.40 17.56 1.90
N ASP A 28 -16.38 17.42 2.75
CA ASP A 28 -15.15 18.22 2.74
C ASP A 28 -14.10 17.67 1.76
N VAL A 29 -14.40 16.55 1.08
CA VAL A 29 -13.55 15.95 0.04
C VAL A 29 -14.05 16.37 -1.34
N PRO A 30 -13.19 16.93 -2.21
CA PRO A 30 -13.58 17.31 -3.57
C PRO A 30 -14.11 16.12 -4.40
N LEU A 31 -15.02 16.38 -5.34
CA LEU A 31 -15.78 15.33 -6.04
C LEU A 31 -14.89 14.30 -6.74
N LEU A 32 -13.82 14.72 -7.43
CA LEU A 32 -12.93 13.78 -8.13
C LEU A 32 -12.05 13.00 -7.16
N GLU A 33 -11.76 13.56 -5.98
CA GLU A 33 -11.06 12.85 -4.90
C GLU A 33 -11.97 11.78 -4.28
N ARG A 34 -13.27 12.05 -4.15
CA ARG A 34 -14.27 11.05 -3.70
C ARG A 34 -14.32 9.85 -4.64
N ILE A 35 -14.27 10.07 -5.96
CA ILE A 35 -14.17 9.00 -6.97
C ILE A 35 -12.85 8.23 -6.83
N LYS A 36 -11.73 8.91 -6.57
CA LYS A 36 -10.45 8.24 -6.27
C LYS A 36 -10.53 7.39 -4.99
N PHE A 37 -11.23 7.83 -3.95
CA PHE A 37 -11.44 7.01 -2.74
C PHE A 37 -12.30 5.76 -3.01
N LEU A 38 -13.35 5.86 -3.83
CA LEU A 38 -14.10 4.68 -4.30
C LEU A 38 -13.19 3.70 -5.06
N SER A 39 -12.30 4.21 -5.90
CA SER A 39 -11.29 3.41 -6.60
C SER A 39 -10.34 2.70 -5.61
N ILE A 40 -9.80 3.42 -4.64
CA ILE A 40 -8.87 2.89 -3.62
C ILE A 40 -9.57 1.82 -2.79
N PHE A 41 -10.80 2.06 -2.34
CA PHE A 41 -11.61 1.09 -1.61
C PHE A 41 -11.78 -0.21 -2.41
N SER A 42 -12.15 -0.10 -3.70
CA SER A 42 -12.32 -1.25 -4.59
C SER A 42 -11.02 -2.03 -4.79
N SER A 43 -9.90 -1.33 -5.02
CA SER A 43 -8.58 -1.94 -5.15
C SER A 43 -8.15 -2.68 -3.89
N ASN A 44 -8.36 -2.09 -2.72
CA ASN A 44 -8.06 -2.70 -1.43
C ASN A 44 -8.90 -3.96 -1.21
N LEU A 45 -10.22 -3.90 -1.47
CA LEU A 45 -11.12 -5.02 -1.27
C LEU A 45 -10.79 -6.19 -2.22
N ASP A 46 -10.39 -5.90 -3.45
CA ASP A 46 -9.90 -6.92 -4.39
C ASP A 46 -8.65 -7.65 -3.87
N GLU A 47 -7.70 -6.93 -3.26
CA GLU A 47 -6.54 -7.52 -2.59
C GLU A 47 -6.97 -8.42 -1.42
N PHE A 48 -7.91 -7.97 -0.60
CA PHE A 48 -8.42 -8.71 0.55
C PHE A 48 -9.12 -10.01 0.13
N TYR A 49 -9.95 -9.98 -0.91
CA TYR A 49 -10.57 -11.18 -1.46
C TYR A 49 -9.55 -12.14 -2.04
N ARG A 50 -8.48 -11.65 -2.65
CA ARG A 50 -7.46 -12.53 -3.21
C ARG A 50 -6.61 -13.20 -2.14
N VAL A 51 -6.27 -12.49 -1.06
CA VAL A 51 -5.25 -12.96 -0.10
C VAL A 51 -5.83 -13.42 1.23
N ARG A 52 -6.90 -12.79 1.74
CA ARG A 52 -7.39 -13.00 3.10
C ARG A 52 -8.63 -13.87 3.16
N MET A 53 -9.57 -13.69 2.23
CA MET A 53 -10.79 -14.52 2.21
C MET A 53 -10.51 -16.03 2.07
N PRO A 54 -9.56 -16.50 1.24
CA PRO A 54 -9.21 -17.92 1.17
C PRO A 54 -8.65 -18.44 2.50
N VAL A 55 -7.83 -17.64 3.18
CA VAL A 55 -7.26 -18.00 4.50
C VAL A 55 -8.36 -18.11 5.55
N LEU A 56 -9.29 -17.16 5.60
CA LEU A 56 -10.43 -17.20 6.52
C LEU A 56 -11.33 -18.41 6.29
N MET A 57 -11.61 -18.73 5.02
CA MET A 57 -12.41 -19.89 4.63
C MET A 57 -11.73 -21.21 5.02
N ALA A 58 -10.41 -21.31 4.83
CA ALA A 58 -9.65 -22.51 5.19
C ALA A 58 -9.65 -22.78 6.71
N ILE A 59 -9.53 -21.73 7.53
CA ILE A 59 -9.58 -21.83 9.00
C ILE A 59 -10.97 -22.27 9.48
N GLU A 60 -12.03 -21.70 8.90
CA GLU A 60 -13.41 -22.11 9.25
C GLU A 60 -13.66 -23.59 8.95
N ASN A 61 -13.16 -24.09 7.82
CA ASN A 61 -13.29 -25.50 7.46
C ASN A 61 -12.46 -26.45 8.33
N SER A 62 -11.42 -25.97 9.02
CA SER A 62 -10.51 -26.82 9.82
C SER A 62 -10.92 -26.97 11.28
N ASP A 63 -11.55 -25.96 11.86
CA ASP A 63 -11.63 -25.82 13.32
C ASP A 63 -12.98 -26.28 13.93
N ASP A 64 -13.90 -26.88 13.16
CA ASP A 64 -15.25 -27.31 13.60
C ASP A 64 -15.97 -26.20 14.42
N ILE A 65 -15.68 -24.94 14.08
CA ILE A 65 -16.21 -23.74 14.73
C ILE A 65 -17.68 -23.61 14.36
N ASP A 66 -18.52 -23.23 15.33
CA ASP A 66 -19.92 -22.87 15.09
C ASP A 66 -20.00 -21.77 14.01
N GLY A 67 -20.33 -22.17 12.77
CA GLY A 67 -20.07 -21.40 11.54
C GLY A 67 -20.79 -20.05 11.44
N LEU A 68 -21.73 -19.78 12.35
CA LEU A 68 -22.45 -18.50 12.44
C LEU A 68 -21.61 -17.37 13.04
N ASN A 69 -20.58 -17.67 13.84
CA ASN A 69 -19.71 -16.67 14.49
C ASN A 69 -18.26 -16.67 13.99
N SER A 70 -17.97 -17.39 12.91
CA SER A 70 -16.63 -17.43 12.33
C SER A 70 -16.18 -16.05 11.84
N ALA A 71 -14.86 -15.81 11.81
CA ALA A 71 -14.30 -14.59 11.26
C ALA A 71 -14.60 -14.42 9.75
N TYR A 72 -14.80 -15.53 9.03
CA TYR A 72 -15.19 -15.53 7.62
C TYR A 72 -16.61 -15.00 7.41
N THR A 73 -17.59 -15.52 8.18
CA THR A 73 -18.99 -15.06 8.13
C THR A 73 -19.11 -13.59 8.53
N GLN A 74 -18.39 -13.17 9.57
CA GLN A 74 -18.33 -11.76 9.97
C GLN A 74 -17.69 -10.87 8.89
N ALA A 75 -16.60 -11.32 8.27
CA ALA A 75 -15.95 -10.59 7.18
C ALA A 75 -16.89 -10.40 5.98
N LYS A 76 -17.60 -11.45 5.56
CA LYS A 76 -18.62 -11.36 4.50
C LYS A 76 -19.68 -10.31 4.81
N LYS A 77 -20.26 -10.37 6.01
CA LYS A 77 -21.29 -9.43 6.44
C LYS A 77 -20.78 -7.98 6.43
N CYS A 78 -19.56 -7.73 6.92
CA CYS A 78 -18.93 -6.41 6.83
C CYS A 78 -18.77 -5.96 5.37
N ILE A 79 -18.27 -6.82 4.50
CA ILE A 79 -18.08 -6.50 3.09
C ILE A 79 -19.41 -6.17 2.41
N ASP A 80 -20.47 -6.95 2.67
CA ASP A 80 -21.79 -6.70 2.09
C ASP A 80 -22.35 -5.34 2.51
N LEU A 81 -22.20 -4.96 3.79
CA LEU A 81 -22.60 -3.65 4.29
C LEU A 81 -21.78 -2.51 3.65
N GLN A 82 -20.47 -2.69 3.52
CA GLN A 82 -19.59 -1.72 2.87
C GLN A 82 -19.93 -1.55 1.38
N GLN A 83 -20.26 -2.64 0.68
CA GLN A 83 -20.68 -2.58 -0.72
C GLN A 83 -22.03 -1.87 -0.89
N GLN A 84 -22.96 -2.03 0.05
CA GLN A 84 -24.20 -1.24 0.06
C GLN A 84 -23.93 0.25 0.32
N HIS A 85 -23.00 0.56 1.24
CA HIS A 85 -22.58 1.94 1.50
C HIS A 85 -21.90 2.57 0.28
N TYR A 86 -21.03 1.82 -0.41
CA TYR A 86 -20.42 2.23 -1.68
C TYR A 86 -21.48 2.57 -2.73
N GLY A 87 -22.50 1.72 -2.90
CA GLY A 87 -23.60 1.94 -3.83
C GLY A 87 -24.35 3.24 -3.53
N ARG A 88 -24.67 3.49 -2.26
CA ARG A 88 -25.35 4.73 -1.84
C ARG A 88 -24.50 5.97 -2.12
N ILE A 89 -23.21 5.98 -1.76
CA ILE A 89 -22.32 7.11 -2.04
C ILE A 89 -22.28 7.40 -3.55
N LEU A 90 -22.16 6.35 -4.38
CA LEU A 90 -22.08 6.51 -5.82
C LEU A 90 -23.40 7.06 -6.40
N GLU A 91 -24.51 6.39 -6.10
CA GLU A 91 -25.82 6.64 -6.73
C GLU A 91 -26.55 7.86 -6.15
N GLU A 92 -26.46 8.08 -4.84
CA GLU A 92 -27.21 9.15 -4.16
C GLU A 92 -26.41 10.46 -4.02
N GLU A 93 -25.08 10.42 -4.19
CA GLU A 93 -24.22 11.59 -3.98
C GLU A 93 -23.32 11.93 -5.18
N ILE A 94 -22.52 10.98 -5.68
CA ILE A 94 -21.53 11.27 -6.72
C ILE A 94 -22.17 11.49 -8.09
N LEU A 95 -23.07 10.61 -8.54
CA LEU A 95 -23.75 10.78 -9.83
C LEU A 95 -24.53 12.11 -9.90
N PRO A 96 -25.37 12.48 -8.90
CA PRO A 96 -26.05 13.77 -8.91
C PRO A 96 -25.08 14.97 -8.87
N ALA A 97 -23.96 14.86 -8.15
CA ALA A 97 -22.96 15.93 -8.09
C ALA A 97 -22.24 16.15 -9.44
N LEU A 98 -22.01 15.08 -10.21
CA LEU A 98 -21.48 15.17 -11.57
C LEU A 98 -22.49 15.79 -12.54
N GLU A 99 -23.77 15.42 -12.45
CA GLU A 99 -24.84 15.98 -13.28
C GLU A 99 -24.94 17.51 -13.13
N LEU A 100 -24.78 18.03 -11.90
CA LEU A 100 -24.75 19.47 -11.63
C LEU A 100 -23.58 20.20 -12.32
N GLN A 101 -22.55 19.47 -12.74
CA GLN A 101 -21.41 19.98 -13.52
C GLN A 101 -21.57 19.69 -15.03
N ASN A 102 -22.76 19.29 -15.49
CA ASN A 102 -23.05 18.81 -16.84
C ASN A 102 -22.24 17.56 -17.25
N ILE A 103 -21.82 16.75 -16.28
CA ILE A 103 -21.16 15.47 -16.50
C ILE A 103 -22.15 14.36 -16.19
N ASP A 104 -22.66 13.72 -17.24
CA ASP A 104 -23.60 12.61 -17.11
C ASP A 104 -22.82 11.29 -17.18
N TRP A 105 -22.66 10.62 -16.04
CA TRP A 105 -22.06 9.29 -16.02
C TRP A 105 -23.14 8.22 -16.14
N ILE A 106 -23.24 7.67 -17.34
CA ILE A 106 -24.17 6.56 -17.64
C ILE A 106 -23.79 5.35 -16.79
N TYR A 107 -24.62 5.07 -15.80
CA TYR A 107 -24.38 4.04 -14.79
C TYR A 107 -25.65 3.21 -14.59
N LYS A 108 -25.62 1.95 -15.06
CA LYS A 108 -26.80 1.04 -15.05
C LYS A 108 -27.98 1.56 -15.88
N GLU A 109 -27.71 2.39 -16.86
CA GLU A 109 -28.70 2.96 -17.79
C GLU A 109 -28.33 2.63 -19.23
N ASP A 110 -29.32 2.76 -20.13
CA ASP A 110 -29.10 2.57 -21.56
C ASP A 110 -28.35 3.75 -22.16
N ILE A 111 -27.57 3.49 -23.22
CA ILE A 111 -26.86 4.54 -23.97
C ILE A 111 -27.88 5.51 -24.58
N PRO A 112 -27.80 6.83 -24.29
CA PRO A 112 -28.69 7.82 -24.88
C PRO A 112 -28.59 7.86 -26.40
N ALA A 113 -29.74 8.05 -27.06
CA ALA A 113 -29.83 8.10 -28.51
C ALA A 113 -28.97 9.21 -29.15
N SER A 114 -28.69 10.30 -28.42
CA SER A 114 -27.86 11.41 -28.91
C SER A 114 -26.38 11.03 -29.09
N ILE A 115 -25.85 10.14 -28.25
CA ILE A 115 -24.46 9.68 -28.31
C ILE A 115 -24.29 8.30 -28.96
N GLU A 116 -25.38 7.61 -29.28
CA GLU A 116 -25.35 6.24 -29.84
C GLU A 116 -24.38 6.12 -31.03
N LYS A 117 -24.44 7.07 -31.97
CA LYS A 117 -23.54 7.11 -33.13
C LYS A 117 -22.07 7.24 -32.73
N GLN A 118 -21.77 8.05 -31.70
CA GLN A 118 -20.40 8.22 -31.20
C GLN A 118 -19.90 6.94 -30.54
N VAL A 119 -20.75 6.29 -29.73
CA VAL A 119 -20.47 5.00 -29.08
C VAL A 119 -20.19 3.90 -30.12
N THR A 120 -21.03 3.78 -31.16
CA THR A 120 -20.80 2.79 -32.23
C THR A 120 -19.54 3.09 -33.03
N GLN A 121 -19.24 4.35 -33.34
CA GLN A 121 -17.97 4.71 -34.02
C GLN A 121 -16.76 4.37 -33.15
N LEU A 122 -16.82 4.68 -31.86
CA LEU A 122 -15.78 4.34 -30.90
C LEU A 122 -15.57 2.82 -30.84
N PHE A 123 -16.66 2.05 -30.83
CA PHE A 123 -16.62 0.59 -30.89
C PHE A 123 -15.88 0.11 -32.14
N ILE A 124 -16.32 0.51 -33.34
CA ILE A 124 -15.76 0.05 -34.62
C ILE A 124 -14.26 0.37 -34.75
N TYR A 125 -13.85 1.59 -34.37
CA TYR A 125 -12.48 2.05 -34.64
C TYR A 125 -11.48 1.74 -33.52
N LYS A 126 -11.93 1.58 -32.26
CA LYS A 126 -11.03 1.37 -31.12
C LYS A 126 -11.25 0.06 -30.38
N VAL A 127 -12.48 -0.44 -30.29
CA VAL A 127 -12.80 -1.60 -29.45
C VAL A 127 -12.80 -2.90 -30.24
N ASP A 128 -13.54 -2.99 -31.34
CA ASP A 128 -13.66 -4.19 -32.18
C ASP A 128 -12.29 -4.76 -32.64
N PRO A 129 -11.29 -3.93 -33.03
CA PRO A 129 -9.99 -4.45 -33.46
C PRO A 129 -9.20 -5.22 -32.39
N VAL A 130 -9.51 -5.02 -31.10
CA VAL A 130 -8.85 -5.68 -29.96
C VAL A 130 -9.80 -6.63 -29.21
N LEU A 131 -11.05 -6.75 -29.67
CA LEU A 131 -12.07 -7.59 -29.04
C LEU A 131 -11.80 -9.06 -29.35
N GLN A 132 -11.80 -9.90 -28.33
CA GLN A 132 -11.70 -11.35 -28.47
C GLN A 132 -13.00 -12.00 -28.05
N LYS A 133 -13.46 -12.97 -28.84
CA LYS A 133 -14.68 -13.74 -28.59
C LYS A 133 -14.38 -15.23 -28.64
N VAL A 134 -14.92 -15.98 -27.68
CA VAL A 134 -14.68 -17.41 -27.55
C VAL A 134 -15.96 -18.14 -27.15
N THR A 135 -16.40 -19.06 -28.00
CA THR A 135 -17.54 -19.93 -27.71
C THR A 135 -17.17 -20.91 -26.61
N ILE A 136 -17.95 -20.93 -25.53
CA ILE A 136 -17.76 -21.86 -24.42
C ILE A 136 -18.95 -22.83 -24.34
N ALA A 137 -18.63 -24.08 -24.03
CA ALA A 137 -19.61 -25.14 -23.84
C ALA A 137 -19.07 -26.12 -22.79
N GLU A 138 -19.92 -26.97 -22.22
CA GLU A 138 -19.48 -27.96 -21.22
C GLU A 138 -18.32 -28.84 -21.76
N ASN A 139 -18.37 -29.17 -23.05
CA ASN A 139 -17.37 -30.00 -23.71
C ASN A 139 -16.17 -29.24 -24.28
N ASN A 140 -16.19 -27.89 -24.28
CA ASN A 140 -15.08 -27.07 -24.78
C ASN A 140 -14.43 -26.28 -23.62
N ARG A 141 -13.20 -26.69 -23.25
CA ARG A 141 -12.43 -26.14 -22.12
C ARG A 141 -11.07 -25.57 -22.53
N GLU A 142 -10.93 -25.21 -23.81
CA GLU A 142 -9.68 -24.68 -24.34
C GLU A 142 -9.44 -23.23 -23.87
N PHE A 143 -10.51 -22.48 -23.63
CA PHE A 143 -10.40 -21.11 -23.15
C PHE A 143 -9.92 -21.05 -21.70
N PHE A 144 -8.95 -20.18 -21.46
CA PHE A 144 -8.42 -19.89 -20.13
C PHE A 144 -8.74 -18.44 -19.76
N ALA A 145 -9.61 -18.25 -18.77
CA ALA A 145 -9.86 -16.92 -18.20
C ALA A 145 -8.67 -16.49 -17.34
N GLU A 146 -8.01 -15.42 -17.80
CA GLU A 146 -6.84 -14.81 -17.18
C GLU A 146 -7.20 -14.19 -15.82
N ASN A 147 -6.21 -14.10 -14.94
CA ASN A 147 -6.39 -13.56 -13.61
C ASN A 147 -6.72 -12.06 -13.66
N ASN A 148 -7.75 -11.65 -12.91
CA ASN A 148 -8.13 -10.25 -12.69
C ASN A 148 -8.59 -9.50 -13.96
N LYS A 149 -8.77 -10.20 -15.08
CA LYS A 149 -9.34 -9.64 -16.32
C LYS A 149 -10.87 -9.64 -16.29
N LEU A 150 -11.43 -8.72 -17.05
CA LEU A 150 -12.86 -8.51 -17.22
C LEU A 150 -13.35 -9.20 -18.50
N TYR A 151 -14.52 -9.82 -18.40
CA TYR A 151 -15.18 -10.48 -19.52
C TYR A 151 -16.69 -10.23 -19.48
N GLN A 152 -17.36 -10.48 -20.60
CA GLN A 152 -18.81 -10.60 -20.69
C GLN A 152 -19.18 -12.03 -21.07
N GLY A 153 -20.01 -12.67 -20.26
CA GLY A 153 -20.74 -13.88 -20.63
C GLY A 153 -21.96 -13.49 -21.46
N VAL A 154 -21.91 -13.76 -22.75
CA VAL A 154 -22.96 -13.40 -23.72
C VAL A 154 -23.77 -14.64 -24.06
N VAL A 155 -25.08 -14.57 -23.84
CA VAL A 155 -26.05 -15.61 -24.19
C VAL A 155 -26.67 -15.23 -25.53
N LEU A 156 -26.45 -16.10 -26.52
CA LEU A 156 -26.99 -15.94 -27.87
C LEU A 156 -27.96 -17.07 -28.16
N LYS A 157 -28.95 -16.79 -28.99
CA LYS A 157 -29.91 -17.78 -29.49
C LYS A 157 -29.92 -17.78 -31.01
N ASP A 158 -29.68 -18.95 -31.58
CA ASP A 158 -29.68 -19.10 -33.04
C ASP A 158 -31.10 -19.15 -33.62
N LYS A 159 -31.21 -19.19 -34.96
CA LYS A 159 -32.49 -19.28 -35.68
C LYS A 159 -33.28 -20.56 -35.38
N ALA A 160 -32.62 -21.62 -34.91
CA ALA A 160 -33.27 -22.86 -34.48
C ALA A 160 -33.78 -22.79 -33.02
N GLY A 161 -33.47 -21.70 -32.32
CA GLY A 161 -33.83 -21.45 -30.93
C GLY A 161 -32.89 -22.09 -29.92
N LEU A 162 -31.73 -22.59 -30.36
CA LEU A 162 -30.71 -23.15 -29.49
C LEU A 162 -29.86 -22.04 -28.90
N GLU A 163 -29.72 -22.05 -27.57
CA GLU A 163 -28.85 -21.11 -26.88
C GLU A 163 -27.40 -21.59 -26.86
N ARG A 164 -26.47 -20.64 -26.98
CA ARG A 164 -25.04 -20.86 -26.74
C ARG A 164 -24.44 -19.70 -25.96
N LEU A 165 -23.29 -19.97 -25.35
CA LEU A 165 -22.54 -18.99 -24.57
C LEU A 165 -21.26 -18.59 -25.29
N GLU A 166 -21.02 -17.29 -25.33
CA GLU A 166 -19.79 -16.68 -25.79
C GLU A 166 -19.15 -15.92 -24.63
N ILE A 167 -17.82 -16.00 -24.52
CA ILE A 167 -17.04 -15.11 -23.67
C ILE A 167 -16.47 -14.02 -24.55
N VAL A 168 -16.76 -12.76 -24.22
CA VAL A 168 -16.21 -11.58 -24.88
C VAL A 168 -15.26 -10.87 -23.91
N THR A 169 -14.06 -10.50 -24.35
CA THR A 169 -13.10 -9.77 -23.50
C THR A 169 -13.51 -8.30 -23.33
N ILE A 170 -13.26 -7.74 -22.14
CA ILE A 170 -13.26 -6.28 -21.93
C ILE A 170 -11.79 -5.85 -21.82
N PRO A 171 -11.18 -5.30 -22.89
CA PRO A 171 -9.73 -5.08 -23.00
C PRO A 171 -9.25 -3.80 -22.29
N SER A 172 -9.63 -3.61 -21.02
CA SER A 172 -9.29 -2.42 -20.22
C SER A 172 -7.79 -2.29 -19.87
N ASP A 173 -6.99 -3.32 -20.17
CA ASP A 173 -5.53 -3.32 -20.08
C ASP A 173 -4.85 -2.74 -21.33
N GLN A 174 -5.57 -2.66 -22.46
CA GLN A 174 -5.06 -2.18 -23.74
C GLN A 174 -5.62 -0.80 -24.12
N ILE A 175 -6.87 -0.51 -23.72
CA ILE A 175 -7.56 0.75 -24.00
C ILE A 175 -8.20 1.31 -22.73
N PRO A 176 -8.47 2.64 -22.66
CA PRO A 176 -9.14 3.24 -21.51
C PRO A 176 -10.46 2.55 -21.19
N ARG A 177 -10.76 2.38 -19.90
CA ARG A 177 -12.02 1.75 -19.48
C ARG A 177 -13.20 2.72 -19.45
N LEU A 178 -12.95 4.01 -19.23
CA LEU A 178 -13.97 5.05 -19.25
C LEU A 178 -13.67 6.03 -20.38
N PHE A 179 -14.70 6.40 -21.12
CA PHE A 179 -14.62 7.37 -22.21
C PHE A 179 -15.48 8.57 -21.89
N LEU A 180 -15.00 9.76 -22.27
CA LEU A 180 -15.75 11.01 -22.18
C LEU A 180 -16.21 11.40 -23.59
N LEU A 181 -17.51 11.50 -23.80
CA LEU A 181 -18.14 11.79 -25.09
C LEU A 181 -18.95 13.09 -24.99
N PRO A 182 -18.62 14.15 -25.74
CA PRO A 182 -19.35 15.40 -25.68
C PRO A 182 -20.66 15.34 -26.49
N ASP A 183 -21.70 16.00 -25.99
CA ASP A 183 -22.98 16.22 -26.68
C ASP A 183 -23.56 17.58 -26.26
N GLY A 184 -23.33 18.61 -27.08
CA GLY A 184 -23.66 19.99 -26.72
C GLY A 184 -22.87 20.45 -25.48
N ASP A 185 -23.57 20.91 -24.45
CA ASP A 185 -23.00 21.37 -23.19
C ASP A 185 -22.81 20.21 -22.17
N THR A 186 -23.35 19.03 -22.45
CA THR A 186 -23.24 17.84 -21.60
C THR A 186 -22.07 16.97 -22.04
N GLN A 187 -21.34 16.40 -21.09
CA GLN A 187 -20.34 15.37 -21.37
C GLN A 187 -20.76 14.04 -20.75
N TYR A 188 -20.80 13.00 -21.57
CA TYR A 188 -21.18 11.67 -21.14
C TYR A 188 -19.95 10.84 -20.78
N VAL A 189 -19.93 10.25 -19.59
CA VAL A 189 -18.94 9.25 -19.18
C VAL A 189 -19.53 7.86 -19.42
N VAL A 190 -18.86 7.05 -20.26
CA VAL A 190 -19.33 5.72 -20.65
C VAL A 190 -18.29 4.66 -20.35
N PHE A 191 -18.72 3.55 -19.75
CA PHE A 191 -17.86 2.38 -19.57
C PHE A 191 -17.62 1.65 -20.89
N LEU A 192 -16.40 1.14 -21.06
CA LEU A 192 -16.04 0.20 -22.13
C LEU A 192 -16.94 -1.04 -22.12
N ASP A 193 -17.30 -1.50 -20.93
CA ASP A 193 -18.23 -2.59 -20.68
C ASP A 193 -19.57 -2.35 -21.43
N ASP A 194 -20.13 -1.14 -21.32
CA ASP A 194 -21.42 -0.78 -21.94
C ASP A 194 -21.28 -0.48 -23.43
N ILE A 195 -20.15 0.09 -23.87
CA ILE A 195 -19.84 0.26 -25.30
C ILE A 195 -19.83 -1.10 -26.00
N ILE A 196 -19.22 -2.12 -25.39
CA ILE A 196 -19.23 -3.49 -25.94
C ILE A 196 -20.66 -4.03 -25.94
N LYS A 197 -21.35 -3.96 -24.80
CA LYS A 197 -22.71 -4.49 -24.63
C LYS A 197 -23.69 -3.92 -25.65
N HIS A 198 -23.66 -2.61 -25.88
CA HIS A 198 -24.51 -1.91 -26.86
C HIS A 198 -24.28 -2.41 -28.30
N ASN A 199 -23.05 -2.81 -28.64
CA ASN A 199 -22.68 -3.19 -30.00
C ASN A 199 -22.60 -4.70 -30.24
N LEU A 200 -22.99 -5.54 -29.27
CA LEU A 200 -22.94 -7.01 -29.39
C LEU A 200 -23.74 -7.57 -30.58
N ASN A 201 -24.86 -6.94 -30.96
CA ASN A 201 -25.63 -7.33 -32.13
C ASN A 201 -24.82 -7.19 -33.45
N GLN A 202 -23.86 -6.27 -33.51
CA GLN A 202 -22.96 -6.15 -34.67
C GLN A 202 -21.86 -7.23 -34.64
N VAL A 203 -21.46 -7.67 -33.45
CA VAL A 203 -20.48 -8.76 -33.27
C VAL A 203 -21.08 -10.12 -33.63
N PHE A 204 -22.38 -10.30 -33.40
CA PHE A 204 -23.15 -11.53 -33.63
C PHE A 204 -24.43 -11.28 -34.44
N PRO A 205 -24.31 -10.89 -35.73
CA PRO A 205 -25.45 -10.42 -36.53
C PRO A 205 -26.48 -11.51 -36.90
N GLU A 206 -26.11 -12.79 -36.78
CA GLU A 206 -26.97 -13.92 -37.16
C GLU A 206 -27.79 -14.48 -35.99
N ASP A 207 -27.58 -13.98 -34.78
CA ASP A 207 -28.15 -14.50 -33.55
C ASP A 207 -28.96 -13.44 -32.79
N GLU A 208 -29.93 -13.90 -32.01
CA GLU A 208 -30.65 -13.07 -31.05
C GLU A 208 -29.82 -12.96 -29.76
N LEU A 209 -29.52 -11.73 -29.34
CA LEU A 209 -28.89 -11.46 -28.04
C LEU A 209 -29.91 -11.65 -26.91
N VAL A 210 -29.74 -12.70 -26.10
CA VAL A 210 -30.60 -13.01 -24.96
C VAL A 210 -30.14 -12.29 -23.70
N GLY A 211 -28.84 -12.10 -23.53
CA GLY A 211 -28.28 -11.38 -22.39
C GLY A 211 -26.76 -11.29 -22.44
N ALA A 212 -26.21 -10.30 -21.73
CA ALA A 212 -24.76 -10.09 -21.62
C ALA A 212 -24.44 -9.66 -20.20
N TYR A 213 -23.57 -10.44 -19.55
CA TYR A 213 -23.31 -10.35 -18.13
C TYR A 213 -21.83 -10.14 -17.83
N ASN A 214 -21.47 -9.08 -17.10
CA ASN A 214 -20.10 -8.81 -16.71
C ASN A 214 -19.61 -9.85 -15.67
N ILE A 215 -18.45 -10.44 -15.93
CA ILE A 215 -17.81 -11.42 -15.07
C ILE A 215 -16.31 -11.12 -14.90
N LYS A 216 -15.75 -11.58 -13.79
CA LYS A 216 -14.34 -11.45 -13.45
C LYS A 216 -13.85 -12.68 -12.70
N VAL A 217 -12.73 -13.25 -13.13
CA VAL A 217 -12.08 -14.37 -12.43
C VAL A 217 -10.89 -13.85 -11.64
N THR A 218 -10.82 -14.21 -10.36
CA THR A 218 -9.64 -13.96 -9.52
C THR A 218 -8.98 -15.28 -9.19
N ARG A 219 -7.66 -15.32 -9.34
CA ARG A 219 -6.81 -16.50 -9.08
C ARG A 219 -5.77 -16.16 -8.02
N ASP A 220 -5.36 -17.19 -7.29
CA ASP A 220 -4.21 -17.10 -6.41
C ASP A 220 -2.96 -16.73 -7.23
N ALA A 221 -2.14 -15.86 -6.67
CA ALA A 221 -0.94 -15.31 -7.29
C ALA A 221 0.32 -15.62 -6.48
N GLU A 222 0.24 -16.50 -5.48
CA GLU A 222 1.39 -16.88 -4.67
C GLU A 222 2.39 -17.72 -5.49
N MET A 223 3.55 -17.12 -5.79
CA MET A 223 4.68 -17.81 -6.41
C MET A 223 5.46 -18.56 -5.34
N VAL A 224 5.52 -19.89 -5.44
CA VAL A 224 6.40 -20.72 -4.61
C VAL A 224 7.68 -20.97 -5.41
N VAL A 225 8.70 -20.16 -5.17
CA VAL A 225 10.03 -20.36 -5.74
C VAL A 225 10.93 -20.92 -4.63
N GLU A 226 11.41 -22.14 -4.81
CA GLU A 226 12.38 -22.78 -3.92
C GLU A 226 13.70 -21.99 -3.89
N ASP A 227 14.41 -22.03 -2.76
CA ASP A 227 15.69 -21.32 -2.61
C ASP A 227 16.80 -22.09 -3.36
N GLU A 228 16.99 -21.75 -4.63
CA GLU A 228 18.10 -22.23 -5.48
C GLU A 228 19.30 -21.25 -5.44
N ALA A 229 20.41 -21.61 -6.09
CA ALA A 229 21.63 -20.78 -6.15
C ALA A 229 21.39 -19.44 -6.92
N ASP A 230 22.14 -18.38 -6.60
CA ASP A 230 21.86 -16.98 -7.00
C ASP A 230 21.66 -16.72 -8.51
N GLU A 231 22.27 -17.53 -9.39
CA GLU A 231 22.10 -17.40 -10.85
C GLU A 231 20.80 -18.06 -11.35
N ASP A 232 20.31 -19.09 -10.66
CA ASP A 232 19.08 -19.80 -11.01
C ASP A 232 17.84 -19.07 -10.48
N VAL A 233 17.93 -18.34 -9.36
CA VAL A 233 16.78 -17.65 -8.74
C VAL A 233 16.10 -16.68 -9.72
N VAL A 234 16.85 -15.89 -10.49
CA VAL A 234 16.24 -14.95 -11.47
C VAL A 234 15.52 -15.72 -12.56
N SER A 235 16.16 -16.74 -13.11
CA SER A 235 15.61 -17.58 -14.19
C SER A 235 14.38 -18.38 -13.73
N ALA A 236 14.40 -18.90 -12.50
CA ALA A 236 13.28 -19.59 -11.87
C ALA A 236 12.11 -18.63 -11.63
N MET A 237 12.38 -17.41 -11.16
CA MET A 237 11.35 -16.39 -10.97
C MET A 237 10.71 -15.94 -12.29
N GLU A 238 11.48 -15.79 -13.37
CA GLU A 238 10.94 -15.51 -14.71
C GLU A 238 9.98 -16.61 -15.19
N LYS A 239 10.33 -17.89 -14.97
CA LYS A 239 9.46 -19.02 -15.31
C LYS A 239 8.17 -19.04 -14.48
N GLU A 240 8.27 -18.80 -13.17
CA GLU A 240 7.09 -18.77 -12.28
C GLU A 240 6.21 -17.53 -12.53
N LEU A 241 6.79 -16.40 -12.93
CA LEU A 241 6.04 -15.22 -13.37
C LEU A 241 5.11 -15.53 -14.54
N LEU A 242 5.57 -16.32 -15.52
CA LEU A 242 4.73 -16.76 -16.65
C LEU A 242 3.60 -17.71 -16.21
N LYS A 243 3.79 -18.46 -15.12
CA LYS A 243 2.77 -19.37 -14.57
C LYS A 243 1.77 -18.68 -13.64
N ARG A 244 2.07 -17.48 -13.16
CA ARG A 244 1.26 -16.73 -12.18
C ARG A 244 -0.19 -16.54 -12.62
N ASP A 245 -0.42 -16.26 -13.90
CA ASP A 245 -1.77 -16.08 -14.43
C ASP A 245 -2.58 -17.38 -14.48
N PHE A 246 -1.91 -18.53 -14.29
CA PHE A 246 -2.48 -19.87 -14.31
C PHE A 246 -2.76 -20.47 -12.92
N GLY A 247 -2.70 -19.66 -11.85
CA GLY A 247 -3.01 -20.09 -10.49
C GLY A 247 -4.45 -20.63 -10.30
N ALA A 248 -4.68 -21.32 -9.18
CA ALA A 248 -6.00 -21.83 -8.84
C ALA A 248 -7.01 -20.66 -8.73
N ALA A 249 -8.21 -20.83 -9.29
CA ALA A 249 -9.26 -19.83 -9.18
C ALA A 249 -9.79 -19.78 -7.75
N THR A 250 -9.76 -18.59 -7.15
CA THR A 250 -10.23 -18.37 -5.78
C THR A 250 -11.61 -17.70 -5.75
N ARG A 251 -11.92 -16.87 -6.77
CA ARG A 251 -13.19 -16.15 -6.84
C ARG A 251 -13.69 -16.06 -8.28
N PHE A 252 -14.97 -16.38 -8.47
CA PHE A 252 -15.73 -16.06 -9.66
C PHE A 252 -16.74 -14.96 -9.30
N LEU A 253 -16.48 -13.74 -9.79
CA LEU A 253 -17.33 -12.59 -9.56
C LEU A 253 -18.22 -12.39 -10.79
N CYS A 254 -19.53 -12.33 -10.60
CA CYS A 254 -20.48 -12.11 -11.67
C CYS A 254 -21.49 -11.02 -11.28
N GLU A 255 -22.07 -10.36 -12.27
CA GLU A 255 -23.18 -9.44 -12.04
C GLU A 255 -24.46 -10.19 -11.59
N PRO A 256 -25.47 -9.49 -11.04
CA PRO A 256 -26.74 -10.09 -10.67
C PRO A 256 -27.51 -10.67 -11.87
N ASN A 257 -28.49 -11.53 -11.59
CA ASN A 257 -29.46 -12.04 -12.56
C ASN A 257 -28.90 -12.94 -13.68
N VAL A 258 -27.64 -13.40 -13.60
CA VAL A 258 -27.13 -14.47 -14.47
C VAL A 258 -27.98 -15.74 -14.27
N PRO A 259 -28.64 -16.30 -15.30
CA PRO A 259 -29.43 -17.52 -15.16
C PRO A 259 -28.55 -18.68 -14.67
N LEU A 260 -29.01 -19.44 -13.67
CA LEU A 260 -28.22 -20.49 -13.01
C LEU A 260 -27.61 -21.50 -13.99
N ARG A 261 -28.36 -21.90 -15.03
CA ARG A 261 -27.84 -22.82 -16.07
C ARG A 261 -26.55 -22.26 -16.72
N HIS A 262 -26.55 -20.98 -17.04
CA HIS A 262 -25.44 -20.30 -17.73
C HIS A 262 -24.28 -20.06 -16.77
N LEU A 263 -24.60 -19.73 -15.52
CA LEU A 263 -23.60 -19.64 -14.45
C LEU A 263 -22.83 -20.96 -14.30
N TYR A 264 -23.53 -22.09 -14.19
CA TYR A 264 -22.90 -23.40 -14.07
C TYR A 264 -22.10 -23.79 -15.32
N THR A 265 -22.62 -23.51 -16.52
CA THR A 265 -21.87 -23.76 -17.76
C THR A 265 -20.57 -22.94 -17.79
N MET A 266 -20.61 -21.66 -17.42
CA MET A 266 -19.41 -20.82 -17.31
C MET A 266 -18.44 -21.36 -16.26
N MET A 267 -18.91 -21.70 -15.06
CA MET A 267 -18.07 -22.26 -14.01
C MET A 267 -17.36 -23.55 -14.46
N TYR A 268 -18.07 -24.41 -15.19
CA TYR A 268 -17.52 -25.66 -15.69
C TYR A 268 -16.52 -25.45 -16.81
N ALA A 269 -16.88 -24.64 -17.83
CA ALA A 269 -16.03 -24.35 -18.98
C ALA A 269 -14.73 -23.64 -18.57
N LEU A 270 -14.82 -22.70 -17.62
CA LEU A 270 -13.70 -21.90 -17.12
C LEU A 270 -12.88 -22.58 -16.00
N LYS A 271 -13.23 -23.81 -15.62
CA LYS A 271 -12.54 -24.61 -14.58
C LYS A 271 -12.55 -23.92 -13.20
N LEU A 272 -13.72 -23.43 -12.78
CA LEU A 272 -13.92 -22.64 -11.55
C LEU A 272 -14.65 -23.41 -10.44
N LYS A 273 -14.56 -24.74 -10.44
CA LYS A 273 -15.34 -25.60 -9.52
C LYS A 273 -15.10 -25.29 -8.04
N ASP A 274 -13.86 -24.97 -7.68
CA ASP A 274 -13.45 -24.71 -6.30
C ASP A 274 -13.40 -23.20 -5.97
N ALA A 275 -13.81 -22.35 -6.90
CA ALA A 275 -13.83 -20.91 -6.71
C ALA A 275 -15.07 -20.47 -5.92
N SER A 276 -14.89 -19.49 -5.03
CA SER A 276 -16.01 -18.79 -4.40
C SER A 276 -16.81 -18.03 -5.45
N VAL A 277 -18.08 -18.36 -5.65
CA VAL A 277 -18.99 -17.56 -6.46
C VAL A 277 -19.46 -16.36 -5.64
N VAL A 278 -19.25 -15.16 -6.16
CA VAL A 278 -19.66 -13.90 -5.53
C VAL A 278 -20.53 -13.14 -6.52
N ILE A 279 -21.74 -12.79 -6.11
CA ILE A 279 -22.63 -11.92 -6.88
C ILE A 279 -22.26 -10.48 -6.50
N GLY A 280 -21.72 -9.72 -7.46
CA GLY A 280 -21.32 -8.33 -7.31
C GLY A 280 -22.34 -7.35 -7.87
N GLY A 281 -21.88 -6.12 -8.13
CA GLY A 281 -22.62 -5.14 -8.92
C GLY A 281 -22.58 -5.44 -10.42
N VAL A 282 -23.15 -4.55 -11.23
CA VAL A 282 -23.07 -4.62 -12.70
C VAL A 282 -21.64 -4.43 -13.19
N TYR A 283 -20.90 -3.50 -12.59
CA TYR A 283 -19.53 -3.18 -12.98
C TYR A 283 -18.52 -3.73 -11.96
N HIS A 284 -17.53 -4.50 -12.44
CA HIS A 284 -16.46 -5.06 -11.62
C HIS A 284 -15.18 -4.23 -11.73
N ASN A 285 -14.12 -4.54 -10.97
CA ASN A 285 -12.79 -3.91 -11.13
C ASN A 285 -12.81 -2.36 -11.05
N LEU A 286 -13.61 -1.78 -10.16
CA LEU A 286 -13.81 -0.32 -10.05
C LEU A 286 -12.57 0.46 -9.58
N LYS A 287 -11.44 -0.21 -9.34
CA LYS A 287 -10.11 0.42 -9.26
C LYS A 287 -9.75 1.23 -10.51
N ASP A 288 -10.38 0.97 -11.65
CA ASP A 288 -10.14 1.72 -12.88
C ASP A 288 -10.71 3.15 -12.82
N LEU A 289 -11.57 3.45 -11.85
CA LEU A 289 -12.04 4.80 -11.55
C LEU A 289 -10.91 5.75 -11.15
N ASN A 290 -9.72 5.24 -10.81
CA ASN A 290 -8.53 6.08 -10.61
C ASN A 290 -8.19 6.93 -11.85
N ASN A 291 -8.59 6.46 -13.04
CA ASN A 291 -8.37 7.14 -14.32
C ASN A 291 -9.69 7.70 -14.87
N PHE A 292 -10.55 8.22 -13.99
CA PHE A 292 -11.78 8.90 -14.41
C PHE A 292 -11.46 10.01 -15.42
N PRO A 293 -12.16 10.07 -16.57
CA PRO A 293 -11.69 10.84 -17.72
C PRO A 293 -11.98 12.35 -17.64
N PHE A 294 -12.91 12.75 -16.76
CA PHE A 294 -13.20 14.16 -16.50
C PHE A 294 -12.15 14.76 -15.55
N GLN A 295 -11.71 15.97 -15.84
CA GLN A 295 -10.72 16.71 -15.07
C GLN A 295 -11.21 18.13 -14.82
N ASP A 296 -11.22 18.54 -13.56
CA ASP A 296 -11.48 19.90 -13.13
C ASP A 296 -10.68 20.17 -11.84
N ALA A 297 -9.76 21.14 -11.91
CA ALA A 297 -8.90 21.50 -10.79
C ALA A 297 -9.70 22.00 -9.57
N ALA A 298 -10.92 22.53 -9.77
CA ALA A 298 -11.80 22.94 -8.67
C ALA A 298 -12.41 21.73 -7.92
N GLN A 299 -12.43 20.55 -8.55
CA GLN A 299 -12.96 19.30 -7.99
C GLN A 299 -11.85 18.36 -7.52
N GLU A 300 -10.61 18.83 -7.45
CA GLU A 300 -9.44 18.12 -6.92
C GLU A 300 -8.94 18.79 -5.64
N TYR A 301 -8.09 18.08 -4.88
CA TYR A 301 -7.42 18.72 -3.75
C TYR A 301 -6.53 19.88 -4.22
N PRO A 302 -6.51 21.02 -3.49
CA PRO A 302 -5.55 22.10 -3.74
C PRO A 302 -4.11 21.54 -3.82
N THR A 303 -3.34 22.00 -4.80
CA THR A 303 -1.95 21.54 -4.93
C THR A 303 -1.13 22.05 -3.75
N TRP A 304 -0.41 21.14 -3.09
CA TRP A 304 0.62 21.50 -2.11
C TRP A 304 1.99 21.20 -2.74
N PRO A 305 2.71 22.24 -3.22
CA PRO A 305 4.05 22.06 -3.76
C PRO A 305 4.99 21.49 -2.70
N ALA A 306 5.79 20.50 -3.08
CA ALA A 306 6.81 19.95 -2.20
C ALA A 306 7.82 21.05 -1.81
N LEU A 307 7.96 21.28 -0.52
CA LEU A 307 8.82 22.31 0.07
C LEU A 307 10.29 21.98 -0.17
N LYS A 308 11.11 22.99 -0.45
CA LYS A 308 12.56 22.85 -0.69
C LYS A 308 13.35 23.33 0.52
N ASN A 309 13.10 22.73 1.67
CA ASN A 309 13.69 23.12 2.94
C ASN A 309 15.16 22.72 3.09
N VAL A 310 15.61 21.69 2.35
CA VAL A 310 17.03 21.32 2.27
C VAL A 310 17.71 22.18 1.19
N PRO A 311 18.56 23.14 1.55
CA PRO A 311 19.20 24.02 0.58
C PRO A 311 20.31 23.27 -0.18
N PHE A 312 20.42 23.53 -1.49
CA PHE A 312 21.56 23.14 -2.30
C PHE A 312 22.27 24.41 -2.76
N PRO A 313 23.29 24.90 -2.03
CA PRO A 313 24.17 25.93 -2.58
C PRO A 313 24.82 25.39 -3.85
N ASP A 314 24.85 26.19 -4.92
CA ASP A 314 25.48 25.79 -6.18
C ASP A 314 26.92 25.30 -5.93
N GLY A 315 27.17 24.02 -6.23
CA GLY A 315 28.49 23.40 -6.11
C GLY A 315 28.88 22.86 -4.74
N ALA A 316 28.02 22.95 -3.71
CA ALA A 316 28.28 22.32 -2.41
C ALA A 316 27.85 20.85 -2.39
N SER A 317 28.66 19.97 -1.79
CA SER A 317 28.26 18.57 -1.61
C SER A 317 27.25 18.43 -0.47
N LEU A 318 26.23 17.60 -0.67
CA LEU A 318 25.29 17.23 0.38
C LEU A 318 26.00 16.56 1.56
N PHE A 319 27.12 15.85 1.31
CA PHE A 319 27.91 15.21 2.36
C PHE A 319 28.51 16.21 3.36
N GLU A 320 28.93 17.40 2.91
CA GLU A 320 29.43 18.46 3.79
C GLU A 320 28.32 18.97 4.73
N GLN A 321 27.08 19.06 4.21
CA GLN A 321 25.93 19.45 5.03
C GLN A 321 25.58 18.38 6.05
N ILE A 322 25.56 17.10 5.65
CA ILE A 322 25.30 15.95 6.52
C ILE A 322 26.36 15.84 7.63
N GLU A 323 27.62 16.15 7.32
CA GLU A 323 28.70 16.20 8.30
C GLU A 323 28.51 17.32 9.33
N ALA A 324 28.02 18.48 8.89
CA ALA A 324 27.75 19.61 9.77
C ALA A 324 26.55 19.35 10.69
N LYS A 325 25.48 18.72 10.16
CA LYS A 325 24.26 18.43 10.91
C LYS A 325 23.43 17.33 10.23
N ASP A 326 22.73 16.53 11.03
CA ASP A 326 21.71 15.60 10.52
C ASP A 326 20.62 16.36 9.76
N ILE A 327 20.15 15.77 8.66
CA ILE A 327 19.10 16.31 7.80
C ILE A 327 17.93 15.32 7.79
N MET A 328 16.71 15.82 7.95
CA MET A 328 15.47 15.04 7.79
C MET A 328 14.72 15.53 6.55
N VAL A 329 14.09 14.60 5.84
CA VAL A 329 13.15 14.89 4.74
C VAL A 329 11.81 14.23 5.05
N HIS A 330 10.74 15.03 5.03
CA HIS A 330 9.36 14.61 5.30
C HIS A 330 8.56 14.58 4.00
N THR A 331 8.56 13.44 3.30
CA THR A 331 7.73 13.29 2.11
C THR A 331 6.25 13.13 2.53
N PRO A 332 5.27 13.53 1.71
CA PRO A 332 5.41 14.29 0.46
C PRO A 332 5.46 15.81 0.68
N TYR A 333 5.48 16.28 1.93
CA TYR A 333 5.51 17.70 2.28
C TYR A 333 6.75 18.41 1.73
N GLU A 334 7.88 17.72 1.75
CA GLU A 334 9.17 18.19 1.27
C GLU A 334 9.64 17.43 0.03
N SER A 335 10.49 18.09 -0.75
CA SER A 335 11.04 17.53 -1.99
C SER A 335 11.93 16.32 -1.72
N TYR A 336 11.76 15.28 -2.54
CA TYR A 336 12.60 14.09 -2.52
C TYR A 336 14.02 14.33 -3.08
N ASP A 337 14.32 15.55 -3.53
CA ASP A 337 15.57 15.90 -4.21
C ASP A 337 16.81 15.62 -3.35
N ALA A 338 16.77 15.80 -2.02
CA ALA A 338 17.92 15.51 -1.15
C ALA A 338 18.29 14.02 -1.13
N VAL A 339 17.31 13.14 -1.22
CA VAL A 339 17.55 11.70 -1.33
C VAL A 339 18.19 11.38 -2.68
N LEU A 340 17.73 12.00 -3.76
CA LEU A 340 18.34 11.83 -5.08
C LEU A 340 19.76 12.37 -5.13
N GLN A 341 19.99 13.55 -4.55
CA GLN A 341 21.31 14.17 -4.48
C GLN A 341 22.29 13.35 -3.65
N PHE A 342 21.84 12.69 -2.57
CA PHE A 342 22.68 11.76 -1.81
C PHE A 342 23.28 10.66 -2.69
N PHE A 343 22.48 10.05 -3.57
CA PHE A 343 22.96 9.03 -4.50
C PHE A 343 23.77 9.62 -5.67
N GLU A 344 23.45 10.83 -6.10
CA GLU A 344 24.18 11.51 -7.18
C GLU A 344 25.60 11.93 -6.73
N ASP A 345 25.73 12.50 -5.53
CA ASP A 345 27.02 12.80 -4.89
C ASP A 345 27.80 11.50 -4.69
N ALA A 346 27.15 10.43 -4.19
CA ALA A 346 27.77 9.12 -4.05
C ALA A 346 28.26 8.55 -5.38
N ALA A 347 27.64 8.92 -6.51
CA ALA A 347 28.05 8.46 -7.83
C ALA A 347 29.19 9.31 -8.42
N THR A 348 29.22 10.61 -8.17
CA THR A 348 30.08 11.58 -8.86
C THR A 348 31.32 11.98 -8.07
N ASP A 349 31.28 12.01 -6.74
CA ASP A 349 32.42 12.35 -5.90
C ASP A 349 33.57 11.34 -6.13
N ALA A 350 34.77 11.86 -6.42
CA ALA A 350 35.96 11.05 -6.67
C ALA A 350 36.49 10.35 -5.39
N GLU A 351 36.21 10.91 -4.22
CA GLU A 351 36.68 10.41 -2.92
C GLU A 351 35.76 9.32 -2.37
N VAL A 352 34.58 9.09 -2.95
CA VAL A 352 33.67 8.02 -2.55
C VAL A 352 34.20 6.66 -3.02
N THR A 353 34.35 5.71 -2.08
CA THR A 353 34.93 4.39 -2.33
C THR A 353 33.90 3.28 -2.43
N ASP A 354 32.89 3.30 -1.55
CA ASP A 354 31.92 2.21 -1.40
C ASP A 354 30.50 2.78 -1.23
N VAL A 355 29.52 2.12 -1.86
CA VAL A 355 28.10 2.46 -1.76
C VAL A 355 27.31 1.18 -1.47
N TYR A 356 26.54 1.19 -0.39
CA TYR A 356 25.64 0.10 0.00
C TYR A 356 24.20 0.59 0.02
N CYS A 357 23.26 -0.20 -0.49
CA CYS A 357 21.85 0.17 -0.52
C CYS A 357 20.95 -1.06 -0.39
N THR A 358 19.82 -0.93 0.30
CA THR A 358 18.72 -1.89 0.23
C THR A 358 17.63 -1.40 -0.71
N LEU A 359 17.10 -2.29 -1.55
CA LEU A 359 16.00 -2.02 -2.48
C LEU A 359 14.93 -3.11 -2.32
N TYR A 360 13.74 -2.71 -1.87
CA TYR A 360 12.59 -3.61 -1.71
C TYR A 360 11.64 -3.57 -2.91
N ARG A 361 11.26 -2.35 -3.33
CA ARG A 361 10.41 -2.09 -4.50
C ARG A 361 11.01 -0.99 -5.33
N VAL A 362 11.14 -1.23 -6.62
CA VAL A 362 11.74 -0.28 -7.55
C VAL A 362 10.71 0.23 -8.53
N ALA A 363 10.65 1.54 -8.73
CA ALA A 363 9.87 2.14 -9.80
C ALA A 363 10.32 1.65 -11.19
N SER A 364 9.41 1.66 -12.16
CA SER A 364 9.71 1.28 -13.55
C SER A 364 10.84 2.12 -14.16
N GLN A 365 10.98 3.36 -13.70
CA GLN A 365 12.11 4.28 -13.91
C GLN A 365 12.57 4.77 -12.54
N SER A 366 13.83 4.54 -12.16
CA SER A 366 14.36 4.91 -10.84
C SER A 366 15.69 5.63 -11.00
N LYS A 367 15.74 6.91 -10.59
CA LYS A 367 16.95 7.72 -10.61
C LYS A 367 17.95 7.21 -9.58
N VAL A 368 17.48 6.70 -8.44
CA VAL A 368 18.33 6.03 -7.45
C VAL A 368 19.14 4.89 -8.09
N ILE A 369 18.48 4.02 -8.88
CA ILE A 369 19.20 2.93 -9.56
C ILE A 369 20.15 3.46 -10.64
N GLU A 370 19.75 4.48 -11.39
CA GLU A 370 20.62 5.10 -12.40
C GLU A 370 21.89 5.67 -11.76
N SER A 371 21.79 6.34 -10.62
CA SER A 371 22.94 6.84 -9.86
C SER A 371 23.79 5.68 -9.30
N LEU A 372 23.20 4.58 -8.84
CA LEU A 372 23.96 3.38 -8.43
C LEU A 372 24.73 2.74 -9.60
N ILE A 373 24.12 2.67 -10.78
CA ILE A 373 24.78 2.22 -12.03
C ILE A 373 25.94 3.15 -12.38
N LYS A 374 25.71 4.47 -12.30
CA LYS A 374 26.73 5.50 -12.55
C LYS A 374 27.90 5.37 -11.58
N ALA A 375 27.63 5.17 -10.29
CA ALA A 375 28.64 4.96 -9.26
C ALA A 375 29.55 3.76 -9.58
N ALA A 376 28.96 2.62 -9.98
CA ALA A 376 29.72 1.43 -10.36
C ALA A 376 30.58 1.65 -11.60
N LYS A 377 30.03 2.33 -12.63
CA LYS A 377 30.78 2.72 -13.83
C LYS A 377 31.94 3.68 -13.54
N ASN A 378 31.79 4.52 -12.52
CA ASN A 378 32.85 5.40 -12.02
C ASN A 378 33.88 4.68 -11.13
N GLY A 379 33.87 3.35 -11.06
CA GLY A 379 34.87 2.54 -10.36
C GLY A 379 34.61 2.35 -8.86
N LYS A 380 33.45 2.79 -8.35
CA LYS A 380 33.09 2.64 -6.94
C LYS A 380 32.60 1.23 -6.65
N LYS A 381 32.84 0.75 -5.43
CA LYS A 381 32.33 -0.55 -4.98
C LYS A 381 30.87 -0.43 -4.57
N VAL A 382 29.97 -0.80 -5.49
CA VAL A 382 28.52 -0.73 -5.23
C VAL A 382 27.98 -2.10 -4.86
N SER A 383 27.32 -2.20 -3.71
CA SER A 383 26.63 -3.41 -3.24
C SER A 383 25.16 -3.12 -2.97
N VAL A 384 24.26 -3.84 -3.64
CA VAL A 384 22.81 -3.66 -3.53
C VAL A 384 22.17 -4.92 -3.00
N MET A 385 21.42 -4.81 -1.92
CA MET A 385 20.53 -5.86 -1.44
C MET A 385 19.16 -5.69 -2.11
N LEU A 386 18.74 -6.67 -2.91
CA LEU A 386 17.50 -6.60 -3.67
C LEU A 386 16.53 -7.72 -3.25
N GLU A 387 15.31 -7.34 -2.88
CA GLU A 387 14.21 -8.30 -2.64
C GLU A 387 13.48 -8.61 -3.94
N LEU A 388 13.77 -9.76 -4.54
CA LEU A 388 13.11 -10.15 -5.80
C LEU A 388 11.64 -10.54 -5.59
N LYS A 389 11.27 -11.13 -4.44
CA LYS A 389 9.92 -11.65 -4.15
C LYS A 389 8.99 -10.57 -3.58
N ALA A 390 9.25 -9.30 -3.89
CA ALA A 390 8.36 -8.20 -3.54
C ALA A 390 7.08 -8.26 -4.39
N ARG A 391 5.94 -8.42 -3.72
CA ARG A 391 4.64 -8.63 -4.39
C ARG A 391 4.32 -7.47 -5.33
N PHE A 392 3.99 -7.83 -6.59
CA PHE A 392 3.60 -6.97 -7.74
C PHE A 392 4.73 -6.19 -8.41
N ASP A 393 5.93 -6.22 -7.85
CA ASP A 393 7.10 -5.52 -8.40
C ASP A 393 8.14 -6.52 -8.96
N GLU A 394 7.80 -7.81 -9.04
CA GLU A 394 8.75 -8.88 -9.37
C GLU A 394 9.37 -8.66 -10.75
N ALA A 395 8.57 -8.32 -11.77
CA ALA A 395 9.04 -8.06 -13.13
C ALA A 395 10.01 -6.85 -13.20
N ASN A 396 9.71 -5.77 -12.47
CA ASN A 396 10.57 -4.60 -12.40
C ASN A 396 11.88 -4.92 -11.67
N ASN A 397 11.81 -5.64 -10.55
CA ASN A 397 12.98 -6.02 -9.77
C ASN A 397 13.91 -6.94 -10.57
N ILE A 398 13.37 -7.90 -11.33
CA ILE A 398 14.16 -8.76 -12.24
C ILE A 398 14.87 -7.94 -13.32
N LYS A 399 14.12 -7.06 -14.01
CA LYS A 399 14.67 -6.18 -15.05
C LYS A 399 15.81 -5.31 -14.52
N TRP A 400 15.64 -4.71 -13.35
CA TRP A 400 16.66 -3.87 -12.73
C TRP A 400 17.84 -4.65 -12.20
N SER A 401 17.63 -5.86 -11.67
CA SER A 401 18.70 -6.77 -11.26
C SER A 401 19.67 -7.03 -12.42
N SER A 402 19.16 -7.37 -13.60
CA SER A 402 19.97 -7.61 -14.79
C SER A 402 20.78 -6.37 -15.21
N LYS A 403 20.16 -5.18 -15.18
CA LYS A 403 20.85 -3.91 -15.49
C LYS A 403 21.96 -3.60 -14.49
N LEU A 404 21.69 -3.71 -13.19
CA LEU A 404 22.66 -3.45 -12.12
C LEU A 404 23.87 -4.40 -12.24
N LYS A 405 23.64 -5.71 -12.42
CA LYS A 405 24.72 -6.70 -12.65
C LYS A 405 25.59 -6.32 -13.84
N SER A 406 24.98 -5.95 -14.97
CA SER A 406 25.72 -5.57 -16.19
C SER A 406 26.61 -4.34 -16.00
N ALA A 407 26.30 -3.49 -15.03
CA ALA A 407 27.07 -2.30 -14.69
C ALA A 407 28.21 -2.56 -13.67
N GLY A 408 28.38 -3.80 -13.20
CA GLY A 408 29.39 -4.17 -12.20
C GLY A 408 28.94 -4.02 -10.75
N VAL A 409 27.64 -3.81 -10.50
CA VAL A 409 27.09 -3.76 -9.14
C VAL A 409 27.04 -5.16 -8.53
N LYS A 410 27.54 -5.31 -7.30
CA LYS A 410 27.41 -6.55 -6.53
C LYS A 410 25.98 -6.67 -5.99
N ILE A 411 25.18 -7.56 -6.57
CA ILE A 411 23.84 -7.84 -6.07
C ILE A 411 23.89 -8.93 -5.01
N ILE A 412 23.19 -8.68 -3.90
CA ILE A 412 22.92 -9.66 -2.86
C ILE A 412 21.40 -9.85 -2.84
N TYR A 413 20.95 -11.09 -3.01
CA TYR A 413 19.52 -11.39 -2.91
C TYR A 413 19.16 -11.75 -1.48
N SER A 414 17.97 -11.35 -1.05
CA SER A 414 17.38 -11.85 0.18
C SER A 414 17.09 -13.35 0.06
N SER A 415 17.36 -14.11 1.13
CA SER A 415 16.94 -15.52 1.21
C SER A 415 15.45 -15.62 1.53
N SER A 416 14.79 -16.75 1.23
CA SER A 416 13.39 -16.92 1.66
C SER A 416 13.22 -16.82 3.18
N ALA A 417 14.24 -17.21 3.93
CA ALA A 417 14.27 -17.13 5.39
C ALA A 417 14.38 -15.69 5.92
N PHE A 418 14.93 -14.74 5.13
CA PHE A 418 15.05 -13.33 5.52
C PHE A 418 14.73 -12.37 4.39
N LYS A 419 13.51 -11.87 4.40
CA LYS A 419 13.15 -10.72 3.57
C LYS A 419 13.71 -9.45 4.20
N VAL A 420 14.57 -8.76 3.46
CA VAL A 420 15.11 -7.46 3.87
C VAL A 420 14.09 -6.40 3.52
N HIS A 421 13.57 -5.73 4.54
CA HIS A 421 12.56 -4.68 4.39
C HIS A 421 13.04 -3.35 5.01
N ALA A 422 14.23 -3.31 5.59
CA ALA A 422 14.92 -2.06 5.91
C ALA A 422 15.16 -1.21 4.64
N LYS A 423 15.06 0.11 4.77
CA LYS A 423 15.32 1.08 3.69
C LYS A 423 16.45 1.99 4.09
N VAL A 424 17.64 1.50 3.82
CA VAL A 424 18.87 2.10 4.30
C VAL A 424 19.91 2.12 3.20
N ALA A 425 20.75 3.14 3.20
CA ALA A 425 21.93 3.23 2.37
C ALA A 425 23.12 3.73 3.19
N LEU A 426 24.32 3.35 2.78
CA LEU A 426 25.59 3.74 3.41
C LEU A 426 26.58 4.11 2.32
N VAL A 427 27.17 5.28 2.42
CA VAL A 427 28.23 5.75 1.52
C VAL A 427 29.50 5.92 2.34
N LYS A 428 30.63 5.40 1.83
CA LYS A 428 31.95 5.63 2.41
C LYS A 428 32.76 6.55 1.51
N ARG A 429 33.31 7.59 2.10
CA ARG A 429 34.16 8.58 1.45
C ARG A 429 35.51 8.61 2.14
N LYS A 430 36.59 8.62 1.37
CA LYS A 430 37.96 8.62 1.88
C LYS A 430 38.71 9.82 1.32
N ALA A 431 38.71 10.92 2.05
CA ALA A 431 39.42 12.16 1.71
C ALA A 431 40.53 12.43 2.75
N ASP A 432 41.68 12.95 2.32
CA ASP A 432 42.81 13.34 3.19
C ASP A 432 43.26 12.24 4.17
N GLY A 433 43.12 10.97 3.76
CA GLY A 433 43.48 9.81 4.59
C GLY A 433 42.45 9.45 5.67
N ARG A 434 41.37 10.21 5.84
CA ARG A 434 40.24 9.90 6.74
C ARG A 434 39.11 9.25 5.96
N THR A 435 38.53 8.19 6.53
CA THR A 435 37.29 7.61 6.02
C THR A 435 36.12 8.16 6.82
N THR A 436 35.18 8.82 6.14
CA THR A 436 33.89 9.25 6.69
C THR A 436 32.77 8.42 6.05
N SER A 437 31.76 8.09 6.83
CA SER A 437 30.60 7.33 6.38
C SER A 437 29.33 8.15 6.54
N TYR A 438 28.44 8.11 5.55
CA TYR A 438 27.15 8.78 5.57
C TYR A 438 26.05 7.74 5.45
N GLY A 439 25.09 7.79 6.37
CA GLY A 439 23.92 6.93 6.41
C GLY A 439 22.70 7.64 5.87
N LEU A 440 21.88 6.90 5.13
CA LEU A 440 20.50 7.25 4.81
C LEU A 440 19.61 6.18 5.44
N LEU A 441 18.66 6.58 6.29
CA LEU A 441 17.71 5.68 6.93
C LEU A 441 16.29 6.19 6.74
N SER A 442 15.40 5.34 6.23
CA SER A 442 14.04 5.73 5.85
C SER A 442 12.97 4.86 6.48
N THR A 443 11.82 5.46 6.80
CA THR A 443 10.58 4.74 7.13
C THR A 443 9.94 4.09 5.89
N GLY A 444 10.22 4.65 4.71
CA GLY A 444 9.59 4.37 3.42
C GLY A 444 10.50 3.71 2.40
N ASN A 445 9.92 3.27 1.28
CA ASN A 445 10.71 2.77 0.15
C ASN A 445 11.53 3.89 -0.50
N LEU A 446 12.71 3.56 -1.01
CA LEU A 446 13.51 4.48 -1.83
C LEU A 446 12.93 4.56 -3.25
N ASN A 447 11.76 5.18 -3.37
CA ASN A 447 10.95 5.23 -4.59
C ASN A 447 10.30 6.61 -4.76
N GLU A 448 10.70 7.30 -5.81
CA GLU A 448 10.31 8.67 -6.15
C GLU A 448 8.81 8.80 -6.44
N THR A 449 8.17 7.74 -6.93
CA THR A 449 6.74 7.72 -7.23
C THR A 449 5.94 7.72 -5.93
N THR A 450 6.25 6.80 -5.00
CA THR A 450 5.53 6.71 -3.71
C THR A 450 5.80 7.90 -2.81
N ALA A 451 6.99 8.50 -2.89
CA ALA A 451 7.35 9.72 -2.15
C ALA A 451 6.40 10.91 -2.41
N ARG A 452 5.58 10.88 -3.47
CA ARG A 452 4.61 11.95 -3.77
C ARG A 452 3.31 11.87 -2.99
N PHE A 453 3.03 10.73 -2.34
CA PHE A 453 1.76 10.51 -1.66
C PHE A 453 1.88 9.68 -0.38
N TYR A 454 3.06 9.17 -0.02
CA TYR A 454 3.31 8.49 1.25
C TYR A 454 3.96 9.45 2.24
N THR A 455 3.39 9.54 3.45
CA THR A 455 4.00 10.32 4.54
C THR A 455 5.16 9.55 5.12
N ASP A 456 6.38 9.80 4.64
CA ASP A 456 7.58 9.07 5.02
C ASP A 456 8.68 10.04 5.48
N HIS A 457 9.64 9.49 6.23
CA HIS A 457 10.72 10.26 6.81
C HIS A 457 12.06 9.64 6.45
N VAL A 458 13.00 10.48 5.99
CA VAL A 458 14.34 10.06 5.60
C VAL A 458 15.38 10.85 6.39
N LEU A 459 16.13 10.16 7.23
CA LEU A 459 17.27 10.71 7.96
C LEU A 459 18.54 10.53 7.13
N LEU A 460 19.26 11.63 6.90
CA LEU A 460 20.62 11.66 6.39
C LEU A 460 21.56 12.06 7.54
N THR A 461 22.56 11.22 7.83
CA THR A 461 23.40 11.41 9.02
C THR A 461 24.84 10.97 8.79
N ALA A 462 25.79 11.70 9.40
CA ALA A 462 27.18 11.30 9.55
C ALA A 462 27.49 10.82 10.99
N ASN A 463 26.47 10.58 11.82
CA ASN A 463 26.65 10.15 13.20
C ASN A 463 27.41 8.83 13.28
N GLU A 464 28.63 8.87 13.82
CA GLU A 464 29.57 7.75 13.82
C GLU A 464 28.98 6.47 14.46
N SER A 465 28.18 6.60 15.51
CA SER A 465 27.53 5.47 16.17
C SER A 465 26.50 4.78 15.25
N ILE A 466 25.65 5.56 14.59
CA ILE A 466 24.61 5.04 13.68
C ILE A 466 25.25 4.41 12.44
N VAL A 467 26.18 5.12 11.78
CA VAL A 467 26.77 4.64 10.52
C VAL A 467 27.66 3.42 10.72
N LYS A 468 28.33 3.30 11.88
CA LYS A 468 29.11 2.11 12.23
C LYS A 468 28.23 0.87 12.42
N GLU A 469 27.10 1.01 13.10
CA GLU A 469 26.14 -0.09 13.24
C GLU A 469 25.48 -0.45 11.91
N LEU A 470 25.19 0.55 11.07
CA LEU A 470 24.69 0.33 9.72
C LEU A 470 25.70 -0.43 8.84
N GLU A 471 26.99 -0.13 8.97
CA GLU A 471 28.05 -0.88 8.31
C GLU A 471 28.10 -2.34 8.77
N GLN A 472 27.98 -2.59 10.07
CA GLN A 472 27.91 -3.95 10.61
C GLN A 472 26.71 -4.72 10.06
N LEU A 473 25.56 -4.05 9.92
CA LEU A 473 24.37 -4.62 9.30
C LEU A 473 24.62 -5.02 7.84
N PHE A 474 25.20 -4.14 7.02
CA PHE A 474 25.54 -4.48 5.64
C PHE A 474 26.56 -5.62 5.56
N GLY A 475 27.55 -5.64 6.46
CA GLY A 475 28.51 -6.72 6.61
C GLY A 475 27.83 -8.06 6.93
N PHE A 476 26.82 -8.07 7.80
CA PHE A 476 26.00 -9.25 8.09
C PHE A 476 25.16 -9.69 6.90
N LEU A 477 24.46 -8.76 6.26
CA LEU A 477 23.61 -9.02 5.10
C LEU A 477 24.41 -9.65 3.95
N ALA A 478 25.68 -9.28 3.80
CA ALA A 478 26.59 -9.87 2.81
C ALA A 478 26.98 -11.33 3.09
N LYS A 479 26.82 -11.84 4.33
CA LYS A 479 27.17 -13.22 4.71
C LYS A 479 26.12 -14.27 4.27
N LYS A 480 24.96 -13.86 3.75
CA LYS A 480 23.87 -14.74 3.26
C LYS A 480 23.42 -15.83 4.26
N LYS A 481 23.44 -15.53 5.56
CA LYS A 481 23.04 -16.49 6.60
C LYS A 481 21.52 -16.66 6.71
N LYS A 482 21.07 -17.85 7.13
CA LYS A 482 19.66 -18.19 7.44
C LYS A 482 19.20 -17.83 8.85
N LYS A 483 20.12 -17.51 9.78
CA LYS A 483 19.83 -16.73 11.00
C LYS A 483 21.04 -16.03 11.58
N PRO A 484 20.86 -14.91 12.30
CA PRO A 484 21.87 -14.45 13.23
C PRO A 484 22.21 -15.59 14.21
N SER A 485 23.47 -15.93 14.32
CA SER A 485 23.97 -16.85 15.34
C SER A 485 24.70 -16.05 16.42
N ARG A 486 24.88 -16.64 17.61
CA ARG A 486 25.68 -16.03 18.69
C ARG A 486 27.10 -15.67 18.22
N GLU A 487 27.62 -16.41 17.24
CA GLU A 487 28.93 -16.21 16.63
C GLU A 487 29.00 -14.97 15.73
N ASP A 488 27.86 -14.40 15.30
CA ASP A 488 27.88 -13.16 14.52
C ASP A 488 28.36 -11.98 15.37
N GLY A 489 28.19 -12.04 16.71
CA GLY A 489 28.78 -11.09 17.65
C GLY A 489 28.35 -9.63 17.48
N ILE A 490 27.30 -9.36 16.70
CA ILE A 490 26.80 -8.00 16.45
C ILE A 490 25.89 -7.60 17.60
N SER A 491 26.29 -6.54 18.30
CA SER A 491 25.50 -5.93 19.37
C SER A 491 25.12 -4.52 18.95
N PHE A 492 23.87 -4.35 18.55
CA PHE A 492 23.29 -3.05 18.24
C PHE A 492 22.90 -2.35 19.55
N GLN A 493 23.49 -1.18 19.77
CA GLN A 493 23.24 -0.28 20.91
C GLN A 493 22.30 0.86 20.54
N HIS A 494 22.37 1.32 19.28
CA HIS A 494 21.64 2.47 18.78
C HIS A 494 20.49 2.04 17.86
N LEU A 495 20.78 1.27 16.81
CA LEU A 495 19.79 0.74 15.89
C LEU A 495 18.96 -0.36 16.56
N LEU A 496 17.66 -0.39 16.24
CA LEU A 496 16.77 -1.49 16.56
C LEU A 496 16.60 -2.34 15.32
N VAL A 497 17.15 -3.54 15.33
CA VAL A 497 17.15 -4.45 14.18
C VAL A 497 16.36 -5.70 14.51
N ALA A 498 15.35 -6.00 13.68
CA ALA A 498 14.58 -7.25 13.81
C ALA A 498 15.51 -8.47 13.66
N GLN A 499 15.20 -9.57 14.35
CA GLN A 499 16.10 -10.72 14.59
C GLN A 499 17.26 -10.50 15.57
N PHE A 500 17.53 -9.25 15.99
CA PHE A 500 18.58 -8.93 16.94
C PHE A 500 17.97 -8.40 18.24
N ASN A 501 17.76 -7.09 18.34
CA ASN A 501 17.39 -6.40 19.57
C ASN A 501 16.03 -5.68 19.50
N LEU A 502 15.40 -5.59 18.32
CA LEU A 502 14.22 -4.71 18.14
C LEU A 502 13.08 -5.00 19.13
N GLN A 503 12.65 -6.26 19.26
CA GLN A 503 11.55 -6.58 20.17
C GLN A 503 11.93 -6.36 21.63
N SER A 504 13.10 -6.86 22.04
CA SER A 504 13.52 -6.77 23.44
C SER A 504 13.67 -5.32 23.88
N ARG A 505 14.23 -4.46 23.01
CA ARG A 505 14.36 -3.02 23.29
C ARG A 505 13.00 -2.33 23.40
N PHE A 506 12.02 -2.64 22.55
CA PHE A 506 10.67 -2.09 22.74
C PHE A 506 10.05 -2.55 24.06
N LEU A 507 10.17 -3.82 24.42
CA LEU A 507 9.67 -4.33 25.70
C LEU A 507 10.37 -3.67 26.90
N GLU A 508 11.68 -3.44 26.83
CA GLU A 508 12.47 -2.75 27.85
C GLU A 508 12.03 -1.28 28.02
N MET A 509 11.79 -0.57 26.91
CA MET A 509 11.30 0.82 26.96
C MET A 509 9.91 0.89 27.58
N ILE A 510 8.99 -0.02 27.23
CA ILE A 510 7.65 -0.07 27.84
C ILE A 510 7.74 -0.43 29.34
N GLU A 511 8.59 -1.38 29.72
CA GLU A 511 8.80 -1.74 31.13
C GLU A 511 9.36 -0.55 31.95
N ARG A 512 10.22 0.25 31.32
CA ARG A 512 10.74 1.47 31.96
C ARG A 512 9.64 2.50 32.21
N GLU A 513 8.75 2.73 31.25
CA GLU A 513 7.59 3.62 31.47
C GLU A 513 6.65 3.07 32.56
N ILE A 514 6.43 1.75 32.60
CA ILE A 514 5.71 1.09 33.71
C ILE A 514 6.35 1.40 35.06
N ALA A 515 7.68 1.30 35.14
CA ALA A 515 8.41 1.57 36.38
C ALA A 515 8.31 3.05 36.81
N HIS A 516 8.32 3.99 35.84
CA HIS A 516 8.12 5.42 36.11
C HIS A 516 6.70 5.70 36.62
N ALA A 517 5.67 5.16 35.97
CA ALA A 517 4.27 5.33 36.39
C ALA A 517 4.01 4.80 37.81
N LYS A 518 4.53 3.60 38.14
CA LYS A 518 4.45 3.03 39.49
C LYS A 518 5.13 3.87 40.56
N GLN A 519 6.08 4.72 40.17
CA GLN A 519 6.77 5.66 41.06
C GLN A 519 6.11 7.06 41.08
N GLY A 520 4.97 7.24 40.40
CA GLY A 520 4.28 8.52 40.29
C GLY A 520 5.00 9.55 39.40
N ARG A 521 5.91 9.09 38.53
CA ARG A 521 6.63 9.94 37.58
C ARG A 521 5.88 10.03 36.25
N PRO A 522 6.07 11.10 35.46
CA PRO A 522 5.54 11.19 34.10
C PRO A 522 5.95 9.98 33.25
N ALA A 523 4.96 9.33 32.66
CA ALA A 523 5.12 8.17 31.80
C ALA A 523 4.07 8.21 30.68
N VAL A 524 4.51 8.51 29.47
CA VAL A 524 3.67 8.57 28.27
C VAL A 524 4.35 7.80 27.15
N ILE A 525 3.57 7.00 26.43
CA ILE A 525 4.00 6.27 25.23
C ILE A 525 3.17 6.77 24.05
N THR A 526 3.81 7.33 23.03
CA THR A 526 3.15 7.72 21.78
C THR A 526 3.72 6.91 20.63
N ILE A 527 2.88 6.13 19.94
CA ILE A 527 3.32 5.26 18.85
C ILE A 527 2.47 5.51 17.60
N LYS A 528 3.15 5.78 16.49
CA LYS A 528 2.57 5.88 15.15
C LYS A 528 2.99 4.67 14.32
N LEU A 529 2.03 3.94 13.77
CA LEU A 529 2.26 2.74 12.97
C LEU A 529 1.26 2.63 11.82
N ASN A 530 1.59 1.80 10.81
CA ASN A 530 0.58 1.37 9.87
C ASN A 530 -0.26 0.23 10.43
N ASN A 531 0.40 -0.72 11.11
CA ASN A 531 -0.27 -1.92 11.63
C ASN A 531 0.28 -2.34 13.00
N LEU A 532 -0.63 -2.74 13.90
CA LEU A 532 -0.37 -3.25 15.24
C LEU A 532 -1.08 -4.60 15.41
N GLU A 533 -0.31 -5.69 15.49
CA GLU A 533 -0.81 -7.08 15.47
C GLU A 533 -0.08 -8.00 16.47
N GLU A 534 1.19 -7.73 16.77
CA GLU A 534 2.03 -8.64 17.57
C GLU A 534 1.58 -8.68 19.03
N LYS A 535 1.19 -9.88 19.48
CA LYS A 535 0.51 -10.06 20.77
C LYS A 535 1.37 -9.70 21.97
N LYS A 536 2.69 -9.95 21.98
CA LYS A 536 3.52 -9.66 23.15
C LYS A 536 3.68 -8.16 23.37
N LEU A 537 3.90 -7.39 22.31
CA LEU A 537 3.99 -5.93 22.37
C LEU A 537 2.64 -5.32 22.78
N ILE A 538 1.51 -5.80 22.22
CA ILE A 538 0.16 -5.36 22.63
C ILE A 538 -0.09 -5.69 24.11
N THR A 539 0.22 -6.91 24.55
CA THR A 539 0.10 -7.33 25.96
C THR A 539 0.91 -6.41 26.86
N LYS A 540 2.11 -6.01 26.44
CA LYS A 540 2.95 -5.10 27.20
C LYS A 540 2.36 -3.69 27.29
N LEU A 541 1.68 -3.22 26.24
CA LEU A 541 0.93 -1.97 26.30
C LEU A 541 -0.27 -2.06 27.27
N TYR A 542 -0.97 -3.21 27.34
CA TYR A 542 -2.00 -3.41 28.36
C TYR A 542 -1.44 -3.37 29.78
N GLU A 543 -0.29 -4.00 30.01
CA GLU A 543 0.42 -3.90 31.30
C GLU A 543 0.82 -2.45 31.62
N ALA A 544 1.22 -1.67 30.62
CA ALA A 544 1.53 -0.24 30.75
C ALA A 544 0.30 0.56 31.17
N SER A 545 -0.82 0.38 30.46
CA SER A 545 -2.10 1.00 30.82
C SER A 545 -2.51 0.67 32.26
N ASN A 546 -2.44 -0.59 32.65
CA ASN A 546 -2.79 -1.04 34.00
C ASN A 546 -1.87 -0.48 35.09
N ALA A 547 -0.65 -0.06 34.74
CA ALA A 547 0.28 0.61 35.65
C ALA A 547 0.07 2.14 35.72
N GLY A 548 -0.87 2.69 34.95
CA GLY A 548 -1.15 4.13 34.89
C GLY A 548 -0.36 4.89 33.82
N VAL A 549 0.30 4.21 32.89
CA VAL A 549 0.96 4.85 31.73
C VAL A 549 -0.10 5.30 30.74
N GLU A 550 -0.03 6.55 30.29
CA GLU A 550 -0.85 7.05 29.18
C GLU A 550 -0.27 6.55 27.85
N VAL A 551 -1.08 5.86 27.04
CA VAL A 551 -0.65 5.29 25.76
C VAL A 551 -1.49 5.89 24.62
N ARG A 552 -0.81 6.61 23.72
CA ARG A 552 -1.37 7.25 22.54
C ARG A 552 -0.97 6.48 21.29
N LEU A 553 -1.93 5.91 20.58
CA LEU A 553 -1.66 5.10 19.39
C LEU A 553 -2.27 5.76 18.15
N ILE A 554 -1.45 6.02 17.12
CA ILE A 554 -1.90 6.47 15.80
C ILE A 554 -1.69 5.31 14.83
N VAL A 555 -2.74 4.53 14.58
CA VAL A 555 -2.68 3.31 13.77
C VAL A 555 -3.63 3.43 12.58
N ARG A 556 -3.07 3.65 11.39
CA ARG A 556 -3.90 3.95 10.22
C ARG A 556 -4.63 2.74 9.63
N SER A 557 -4.10 1.52 9.75
CA SER A 557 -4.68 0.28 9.18
C SER A 557 -5.01 -0.73 10.29
N ILE A 558 -4.37 -1.89 10.35
CA ILE A 558 -4.73 -2.99 11.26
C ILE A 558 -4.35 -2.62 12.69
N CYS A 559 -5.30 -2.71 13.61
CA CYS A 559 -5.08 -2.64 15.04
C CYS A 559 -5.76 -3.83 15.74
N CYS A 560 -4.98 -4.75 16.30
CA CYS A 560 -5.48 -5.88 17.08
C CYS A 560 -5.65 -5.54 18.57
N LEU A 561 -5.22 -4.35 19.00
CA LEU A 561 -5.40 -3.85 20.36
C LEU A 561 -6.84 -3.34 20.54
N VAL A 562 -7.48 -3.71 21.65
CA VAL A 562 -8.81 -3.23 22.06
C VAL A 562 -8.64 -2.09 23.08
N PRO A 563 -8.97 -0.83 22.73
CA PRO A 563 -8.82 0.31 23.64
C PRO A 563 -9.99 0.44 24.62
N GLY A 564 -9.80 1.20 25.70
CA GLY A 564 -10.87 1.61 26.63
C GLY A 564 -11.46 0.52 27.53
N VAL A 565 -10.86 -0.67 27.62
CA VAL A 565 -11.39 -1.78 28.42
C VAL A 565 -10.94 -1.67 29.89
N PRO A 566 -11.86 -1.66 30.87
CA PRO A 566 -11.53 -1.65 32.30
C PRO A 566 -10.54 -2.74 32.72
N GLY A 567 -9.46 -2.37 33.41
CA GLY A 567 -8.41 -3.30 33.84
C GLY A 567 -7.56 -3.92 32.72
N GLN A 568 -7.62 -3.36 31.50
CA GLN A 568 -6.79 -3.75 30.36
C GLN A 568 -6.21 -2.55 29.61
N SER A 569 -7.04 -1.58 29.22
CA SER A 569 -6.69 -0.52 28.28
C SER A 569 -7.38 0.83 28.56
N GLU A 570 -7.76 1.09 29.81
CA GLU A 570 -8.39 2.36 30.24
C GLU A 570 -7.56 3.60 29.91
N ASN A 571 -6.22 3.47 29.90
CA ASN A 571 -5.30 4.56 29.60
C ASN A 571 -4.74 4.47 28.16
N ILE A 572 -5.38 3.69 27.28
CA ILE A 572 -4.98 3.56 25.87
C ILE A 572 -6.04 4.16 24.97
N THR A 573 -5.64 5.16 24.20
CA THR A 573 -6.46 5.75 23.14
C THR A 573 -5.85 5.43 21.78
N VAL A 574 -6.69 4.98 20.84
CA VAL A 574 -6.27 4.64 19.48
C VAL A 574 -6.96 5.59 18.50
N LYS A 575 -6.17 6.36 17.76
CA LYS A 575 -6.63 7.17 16.63
C LYS A 575 -6.23 6.57 15.29
N ARG A 576 -7.09 6.74 14.29
CA ARG A 576 -6.86 6.40 12.89
C ARG A 576 -7.01 7.66 12.04
N ILE A 577 -6.08 7.88 11.13
CA ILE A 577 -6.10 9.02 10.19
C ILE A 577 -6.05 8.45 8.78
N VAL A 578 -7.05 8.80 7.98
CA VAL A 578 -7.13 8.55 6.53
C VAL A 578 -7.50 9.87 5.89
N ASP A 579 -6.66 10.32 4.96
CA ASP A 579 -6.74 11.64 4.33
C ASP A 579 -6.05 11.58 2.95
N ARG A 580 -5.83 12.73 2.31
CA ARG A 580 -5.16 12.93 1.01
C ARG A 580 -3.89 12.10 0.85
N TYR A 581 -2.98 12.15 1.83
CA TYR A 581 -1.75 11.37 1.81
C TYR A 581 -1.91 10.08 2.62
N LEU A 582 -1.25 9.03 2.15
CA LEU A 582 -1.23 7.75 2.84
C LEU A 582 -0.26 7.83 4.02
N GLU A 583 -0.81 7.80 5.23
CA GLU A 583 -0.02 7.77 6.46
C GLU A 583 0.90 6.54 6.45
N HIS A 584 2.23 6.71 6.37
CA HIS A 584 3.14 5.57 6.18
C HIS A 584 4.27 5.48 7.21
N GLY A 585 4.75 6.62 7.70
CA GLY A 585 5.85 6.72 8.65
C GLY A 585 5.55 6.00 9.96
N ARG A 586 6.55 5.31 10.51
CA ARG A 586 6.49 4.72 11.85
C ARG A 586 7.35 5.50 12.81
N ILE A 587 6.77 5.90 13.94
CA ILE A 587 7.45 6.67 14.97
C ILE A 587 7.10 6.10 16.34
N PHE A 588 8.09 6.01 17.22
CA PHE A 588 7.96 5.47 18.57
C PHE A 588 8.58 6.48 19.53
N HIS A 589 7.74 7.02 20.40
CA HIS A 589 8.12 8.05 21.37
C HIS A 589 7.82 7.54 22.78
N PHE A 590 8.86 7.50 23.61
CA PHE A 590 8.77 7.16 25.03
C PHE A 590 9.25 8.36 25.85
N GLN A 591 8.39 8.88 26.73
CA GLN A 591 8.69 10.09 27.49
C GLN A 591 9.89 9.94 28.43
N ASN A 592 10.10 8.75 28.99
CA ASN A 592 11.24 8.41 29.82
C ASN A 592 11.53 9.45 30.91
N ASN A 593 10.47 9.85 31.63
CA ASN A 593 10.54 10.87 32.69
C ASN A 593 11.20 12.19 32.24
N GLY A 594 10.88 12.66 31.03
CA GLY A 594 11.36 13.92 30.45
C GLY A 594 12.70 13.83 29.72
N ASN A 595 13.25 12.62 29.55
CA ASN A 595 14.41 12.38 28.70
C ASN A 595 13.98 11.55 27.48
N ASP A 596 13.17 12.18 26.63
CA ASP A 596 12.45 11.53 25.54
C ASP A 596 13.35 10.65 24.67
N GLU A 597 12.90 9.43 24.42
CA GLU A 597 13.50 8.52 23.44
C GLU A 597 12.58 8.44 22.22
N LEU A 598 13.10 8.89 21.07
CA LEU A 598 12.38 8.93 19.80
C LEU A 598 13.08 8.05 18.78
N TYR A 599 12.33 7.10 18.22
CA TYR A 599 12.77 6.19 17.17
C TYR A 599 11.84 6.28 15.96
N MET A 600 12.41 6.07 14.77
CA MET A 600 11.66 5.94 13.53
C MET A 600 12.13 4.72 12.78
N GLY A 601 11.31 4.16 11.88
CA GLY A 601 11.83 3.07 11.07
C GLY A 601 10.85 2.39 10.15
N SER A 602 11.29 1.24 9.67
CA SER A 602 10.62 0.43 8.66
C SER A 602 9.64 -0.60 9.24
N ALA A 603 9.76 -0.91 10.54
CA ALA A 603 8.98 -1.94 11.21
C ALA A 603 7.61 -1.42 11.67
N ASP A 604 6.55 -2.10 11.21
CA ASP A 604 5.29 -2.17 11.97
C ASP A 604 5.42 -3.20 13.11
N TRP A 605 4.48 -3.17 14.06
CA TRP A 605 4.40 -4.20 15.10
C TRP A 605 3.52 -5.37 14.65
N MET A 606 3.92 -6.04 13.56
CA MET A 606 3.32 -7.30 13.12
C MET A 606 4.30 -8.46 13.24
N ASN A 607 3.77 -9.68 13.37
CA ASN A 607 4.57 -10.90 13.54
C ASN A 607 5.70 -11.01 12.50
N ARG A 608 5.38 -10.78 11.22
CA ARG A 608 6.37 -10.85 10.14
C ARG A 608 7.47 -9.79 10.23
N ASN A 609 7.17 -8.57 10.70
CA ASN A 609 8.15 -7.50 10.81
C ASN A 609 9.08 -7.73 11.99
N VAL A 610 8.53 -8.18 13.12
CA VAL A 610 9.29 -8.43 14.36
C VAL A 610 10.13 -9.71 14.26
N TYR A 611 9.60 -10.78 13.66
CA TYR A 611 10.17 -12.13 13.75
C TYR A 611 10.61 -12.77 12.43
N SER A 612 10.32 -12.20 11.26
CA SER A 612 10.61 -12.87 9.97
C SER A 612 11.32 -11.99 8.95
N ARG A 613 11.45 -10.69 9.21
CA ARG A 613 12.10 -9.73 8.33
C ARG A 613 13.32 -9.14 9.01
N ILE A 614 14.20 -8.58 8.19
CA ILE A 614 15.20 -7.62 8.65
C ILE A 614 14.61 -6.23 8.45
N GLU A 615 14.17 -5.64 9.56
CA GLU A 615 13.70 -4.26 9.68
C GLU A 615 14.72 -3.46 10.50
N VAL A 616 14.78 -2.17 10.26
CA VAL A 616 15.61 -1.22 11.03
C VAL A 616 14.73 -0.09 11.52
N CYS A 617 14.80 0.18 12.82
CA CYS A 617 14.44 1.46 13.41
C CYS A 617 15.69 2.14 13.96
N PHE A 618 15.70 3.45 13.94
CA PHE A 618 16.85 4.30 14.25
C PHE A 618 16.45 5.44 15.19
N PRO A 619 17.33 5.83 16.11
CA PRO A 619 17.07 6.90 17.08
C PRO A 619 17.28 8.28 16.44
N ILE A 620 16.58 9.28 16.95
CA ILE A 620 16.77 10.69 16.57
C ILE A 620 17.52 11.43 17.69
N TYR A 621 18.80 11.71 17.45
CA TYR A 621 19.67 12.36 18.43
C TYR A 621 19.66 13.89 18.34
N ASP A 622 19.54 14.45 17.14
CA ASP A 622 19.43 15.90 16.98
C ASP A 622 18.18 16.43 17.69
N GLN A 623 18.38 17.41 18.58
CA GLN A 623 17.32 17.94 19.44
C GLN A 623 16.27 18.73 18.65
N GLN A 624 16.67 19.40 17.57
CA GLN A 624 15.75 20.16 16.73
C GLN A 624 14.86 19.20 15.93
N LEU A 625 15.45 18.19 15.28
CA LEU A 625 14.68 17.16 14.56
C LEU A 625 13.74 16.39 15.50
N ARG A 626 14.18 16.12 16.74
CA ARG A 626 13.31 15.50 17.74
C ARG A 626 12.11 16.37 18.09
N SER A 627 12.33 17.66 18.33
CA SER A 627 11.26 18.61 18.68
C SER A 627 10.26 18.75 17.53
N GLU A 628 10.78 18.83 16.30
CA GLU A 628 9.99 18.89 15.07
C GLU A 628 9.08 17.66 14.90
N LEU A 629 9.63 16.47 15.08
CA LEU A 629 8.86 15.22 14.98
C LEU A 629 7.81 15.09 16.08
N ILE A 630 8.12 15.51 17.32
CA ILE A 630 7.15 15.51 18.42
C ILE A 630 5.99 16.46 18.10
N GLU A 631 6.27 17.65 17.57
CA GLU A 631 5.21 18.59 17.15
C GLU A 631 4.35 17.98 16.03
N MET A 632 4.96 17.34 15.02
CA MET A 632 4.21 16.66 13.97
C MET A 632 3.32 15.53 14.51
N LEU A 633 3.83 14.73 15.45
CA LEU A 633 3.06 13.69 16.14
C LEU A 633 1.91 14.28 16.94
N ASP A 634 2.12 15.40 17.62
CA ASP A 634 1.09 16.10 18.38
C ASP A 634 0.01 16.70 17.46
N LEU A 635 0.38 17.25 16.30
CA LEU A 635 -0.58 17.71 15.29
C LEU A 635 -1.45 16.56 14.78
N GLN A 636 -0.86 15.38 14.55
CA GLN A 636 -1.60 14.18 14.19
C GLN A 636 -2.48 13.68 15.35
N TRP A 637 -1.98 13.72 16.57
CA TRP A 637 -2.75 13.32 17.75
C TRP A 637 -3.95 14.25 17.98
N LYS A 638 -3.82 15.54 17.68
CA LYS A 638 -4.88 16.55 17.81
C LYS A 638 -5.82 16.61 16.60
N ASP A 639 -5.61 15.79 15.57
CA ASP A 639 -6.49 15.75 14.40
C ASP A 639 -7.93 15.42 14.81
N THR A 640 -8.84 16.28 14.38
CA THR A 640 -10.29 16.19 14.62
C THR A 640 -11.11 16.28 13.34
N VAL A 641 -10.47 16.58 12.20
CA VAL A 641 -11.17 16.66 10.90
C VAL A 641 -11.16 15.31 10.21
N LYS A 642 -9.99 14.66 10.13
CA LYS A 642 -9.79 13.37 9.46
C LYS A 642 -9.47 12.25 10.45
N GLY A 643 -9.02 12.60 11.65
CA GLY A 643 -8.83 11.68 12.76
C GLY A 643 -10.15 11.09 13.28
N VAL A 644 -10.15 9.78 13.51
CA VAL A 644 -11.21 9.06 14.22
C VAL A 644 -10.62 8.30 15.39
N GLU A 645 -11.37 8.12 16.47
CA GLU A 645 -11.02 7.21 17.55
C GLU A 645 -11.58 5.81 17.26
N LEU A 646 -10.79 4.77 17.52
CA LEU A 646 -11.25 3.39 17.42
C LEU A 646 -11.82 2.98 18.78
N ASP A 647 -13.08 2.54 18.81
CA ASP A 647 -13.70 2.05 20.06
C ASP A 647 -13.46 0.56 20.31
N SER A 648 -14.02 0.02 21.40
CA SER A 648 -13.93 -1.40 21.77
C SER A 648 -14.72 -2.34 20.85
N ASP A 649 -15.49 -1.82 19.89
CA ASP A 649 -16.31 -2.56 18.92
C ASP A 649 -15.77 -2.43 17.48
N LEU A 650 -14.53 -1.94 17.29
CA LEU A 650 -13.89 -1.68 16.00
C LEU A 650 -14.55 -0.57 15.16
N LYS A 651 -15.37 0.30 15.75
CA LYS A 651 -16.00 1.41 15.03
C LYS A 651 -15.06 2.61 14.97
N ASN A 652 -15.12 3.31 13.83
CA ASN A 652 -14.44 4.59 13.62
C ASN A 652 -15.32 5.72 14.15
N ILE A 653 -15.01 6.24 15.34
CA ILE A 653 -15.75 7.32 15.98
C ILE A 653 -15.16 8.66 15.56
N ARG A 654 -15.97 9.50 14.90
CA ARG A 654 -15.58 10.88 14.56
C ARG A 654 -15.33 11.70 15.82
N LEU A 655 -14.35 12.58 15.74
CA LEU A 655 -13.94 13.44 16.84
C LEU A 655 -14.53 14.83 16.64
N ASP A 656 -15.04 15.42 17.72
CA ASP A 656 -15.48 16.82 17.71
C ASP A 656 -14.30 17.73 18.08
N GLY A 657 -14.12 18.82 17.33
CA GLY A 657 -13.09 19.83 17.61
C GLY A 657 -13.44 21.16 16.97
N GLU A 658 -13.47 22.23 17.77
CA GLU A 658 -13.74 23.60 17.31
C GLU A 658 -12.66 24.57 17.87
N PRO A 659 -11.83 25.19 17.01
CA PRO A 659 -11.70 24.94 15.57
C PRO A 659 -11.06 23.56 15.30
N GLY A 660 -11.51 22.87 14.25
CA GLY A 660 -10.97 21.58 13.85
C GLY A 660 -9.51 21.68 13.36
N ILE A 661 -8.72 20.63 13.61
CA ILE A 661 -7.35 20.48 13.10
C ILE A 661 -7.31 19.34 12.09
N ARG A 662 -6.86 19.63 10.87
CA ARG A 662 -6.50 18.63 9.85
C ARG A 662 -4.98 18.51 9.81
N SER A 663 -4.47 17.38 10.29
CA SER A 663 -3.04 17.20 10.59
C SER A 663 -2.13 17.32 9.38
N GLN A 664 -2.52 16.82 8.20
CA GLN A 664 -1.68 16.89 7.00
C GLN A 664 -1.48 18.33 6.53
N GLU A 665 -2.53 19.15 6.59
CA GLU A 665 -2.45 20.59 6.28
C GLU A 665 -1.67 21.34 7.36
N ALA A 666 -1.94 21.04 8.64
CA ALA A 666 -1.22 21.66 9.75
C ALA A 666 0.29 21.37 9.71
N ILE A 667 0.68 20.14 9.37
CA ILE A 667 2.08 19.74 9.16
C ILE A 667 2.69 20.48 7.97
N TYR A 668 1.98 20.56 6.85
CA TYR A 668 2.47 21.29 5.68
C TYR A 668 2.74 22.76 6.02
N ASN A 669 1.81 23.40 6.73
CA ASN A 669 1.95 24.78 7.18
C ASN A 669 3.09 24.94 8.20
N TYR A 670 3.24 24.00 9.12
CA TYR A 670 4.32 23.98 10.11
C TYR A 670 5.71 23.86 9.46
N LEU A 671 5.84 23.03 8.42
CA LEU A 671 7.09 22.86 7.67
C LEU A 671 7.35 24.00 6.67
N THR A 672 6.34 24.83 6.36
CA THR A 672 6.48 25.94 5.42
C THR A 672 7.35 27.04 6.03
N PRO A 673 8.48 27.43 5.41
CA PRO A 673 9.33 28.50 5.92
C PRO A 673 8.56 29.82 6.09
N THR A 674 8.87 30.58 7.15
CA THR A 674 8.16 31.83 7.49
C THR A 674 8.18 32.88 6.36
N ASN A 675 9.17 32.85 5.47
CA ASN A 675 9.27 33.75 4.31
C ASN A 675 8.38 33.33 3.11
N LEU A 676 7.79 32.14 3.14
CA LEU A 676 6.85 31.61 2.16
C LEU A 676 5.40 31.60 2.70
N ALA A 677 5.20 31.88 3.98
CA ALA A 677 3.89 31.91 4.66
C ALA A 677 3.01 33.13 4.31
N ILE A 678 3.16 33.68 3.09
CA ILE A 678 2.34 34.79 2.58
C ILE A 678 1.79 34.39 1.22
N ASN A 679 0.59 33.79 1.22
CA ASN A 679 -0.58 34.21 0.44
C ASN A 679 -1.76 33.27 0.69
#